data_AF-A0A8T6LFL5-F1
#
_entry.id   AF-A0A8T6LFL5-F1
#
_cell.length_a   1.000
_cell.length_b   1.000
_cell.length_c   1.000
_cell.angle_alpha   90.00
_cell.angle_beta   90.00
_cell.angle_gamma   90.00
#
_symmetry.space_group_name_H-M   'P 1'
#
loop_
_entity.id
_entity.type
_entity.pdbx_description
1 polymer ?
#
loop_
_entity_poly.entity_id
_entity_poly.type
_entity_poly.pdbx_seq_one_letter_code
_entity_poly.pdbx_strand_id
1 'polypeptide(L)'
;MCSVLGERRGFGGGKLPGVAGTRKFRVSRRTWFRMSMKQIAAFLLLCALSLPHGILAQRSAARAALEEGVRLAQEGDTARALGLIERAVTIDPGYAEAHFFKGVYHARQAPRSTGDFRRRIIAREALGQAVRHDPENPLYLLELARLLMMQEIRVDARRMLRRALDVAERADAPTLAEVHYQLGIFSETTWRRLRYRRLLPIGIAELHGDIAFESANYVWDVLQASGYAPGQGAAAREAMLDHFHRALTANPAHIGAATHLLAFFYDTGRMAEFTAEALRLVRAAPSEPRAYLALGLGLHAEGRDDEAAGAFEYAVELLPEEVRADFLAVSRLLTQDDAETFEARVGADPADAARRFWTAWDPLYLTPSNEYRAEYLSRMAYVDLRFGLPEYDVPGWRTDRGEIWVRYGRPLRQASFGGGVTTTVWSYGRNGPVFVFRGLPGFRGATFADDFRFYAENYRARQPARFTAPSLPALLQVPAQIARFRGVDGGIDLEVHAAVPLDSLREAVGVATATFETGLFVVEPDGAEIRRVTEAREVTFEEGRALPMSWRTTVPAGQPHIVSAEARDPLSWAAAVHRARVDARSFPAGEPSVSDILLTRSLEVVTDPPRTRTDFRMVPEPTLTYAPDDEIGVYFELYTLLPDSNQVASYDLELAVTVEEIHRTGSFLQLLGELADRWGLSAEGDQAVRLTFSKENRVQARDMLPEYFTIRLDEPPPGRYGLRLRVLDRNARVQLEVEREFQVREP
;
A
#
# COMPACT_ATOMS: atom_id res chain seq x y z
N MET A 1 25.11 31.37 -11.62
CA MET A 1 23.64 31.32 -11.46
C MET A 1 23.31 30.10 -10.61
N CYS A 2 23.39 30.32 -9.30
CA CYS A 2 22.80 29.54 -8.23
C CYS A 2 21.87 30.51 -7.51
N SER A 3 20.59 30.16 -7.35
CA SER A 3 19.73 30.55 -6.22
C SER A 3 18.29 30.19 -6.58
N VAL A 4 17.69 29.29 -5.80
CA VAL A 4 16.24 29.26 -5.61
C VAL A 4 15.94 30.19 -4.43
N LEU A 5 14.72 30.75 -4.42
CA LEU A 5 14.03 31.50 -3.36
C LEU A 5 14.17 33.03 -3.40
N GLY A 6 13.02 33.67 -3.59
CA GLY A 6 12.79 35.02 -3.15
C GLY A 6 12.62 35.04 -1.63
N GLU A 7 13.22 36.04 -0.99
CA GLU A 7 12.61 36.74 0.13
C GLU A 7 13.31 38.09 0.32
N ARG A 8 12.50 39.10 0.65
CA ARG A 8 12.88 40.50 0.82
C ARG A 8 13.77 40.67 2.07
N ARG A 9 14.86 41.43 1.95
CA ARG A 9 15.22 42.62 2.77
C ARG A 9 16.65 43.05 2.43
N GLY A 10 16.81 44.36 2.22
CA GLY A 10 18.09 44.96 1.83
C GLY A 10 19.09 45.09 2.97
N PHE A 11 20.34 45.40 2.63
CA PHE A 11 21.03 46.64 3.03
C PHE A 11 22.50 46.59 2.60
N GLY A 12 23.07 47.77 2.32
CA GLY A 12 24.41 48.12 2.78
C GLY A 12 25.58 47.83 1.83
N GLY A 13 26.03 48.87 1.14
CA GLY A 13 27.33 48.88 0.46
C GLY A 13 28.51 48.92 1.46
N GLY A 14 29.64 48.37 1.04
CA GLY A 14 30.90 48.41 1.79
C GLY A 14 32.07 47.93 0.93
N LYS A 15 33.06 48.80 0.76
CA LYS A 15 34.21 48.70 -0.15
C LYS A 15 35.23 47.61 0.23
N LEU A 16 35.89 47.07 -0.79
CA LEU A 16 37.21 46.41 -0.72
C LEU A 16 38.33 47.39 -0.33
N PRO A 17 39.42 46.87 0.27
CA PRO A 17 40.76 47.05 -0.29
C PRO A 17 41.46 45.67 -0.41
N GLY A 18 42.35 45.36 -1.34
CA GLY A 18 43.39 46.16 -1.96
C GLY A 18 44.74 45.47 -1.71
N VAL A 19 45.62 45.52 -2.71
CA VAL A 19 47.10 45.40 -2.68
C VAL A 19 47.70 44.29 -3.56
N ALA A 20 48.60 44.79 -4.40
CA ALA A 20 49.43 44.18 -5.42
C ALA A 20 50.66 43.42 -4.90
N GLY A 21 51.28 42.63 -5.77
CA GLY A 21 52.64 42.13 -5.56
C GLY A 21 53.16 41.33 -6.75
N THR A 22 53.91 42.01 -7.63
CA THR A 22 54.53 41.44 -8.84
C THR A 22 55.87 40.76 -8.53
N ARG A 23 56.27 39.75 -9.32
CA ARG A 23 57.68 39.54 -9.71
C ARG A 23 57.80 38.74 -11.01
N LYS A 24 58.60 39.31 -11.92
CA LYS A 24 58.88 38.88 -13.30
C LYS A 24 60.03 37.87 -13.36
N PHE A 25 59.96 36.93 -14.30
CA PHE A 25 61.15 36.30 -14.90
C PHE A 25 61.27 36.72 -16.38
N ARG A 26 62.50 37.00 -16.80
CA ARG A 26 62.91 37.58 -18.08
C ARG A 26 63.69 36.54 -18.86
N VAL A 27 63.35 36.28 -20.12
CA VAL A 27 64.23 35.61 -21.09
C VAL A 27 64.32 36.46 -22.36
N SER A 28 65.55 36.63 -22.84
CA SER A 28 65.98 37.49 -23.93
C SER A 28 65.85 36.84 -25.31
N ARG A 29 65.58 37.63 -26.36
CA ARG A 29 66.15 37.45 -27.71
C ARG A 29 66.35 38.81 -28.40
N ARG A 30 67.61 39.14 -28.72
CA ARG A 30 68.02 39.94 -29.90
C ARG A 30 67.78 39.05 -31.13
N THR A 31 67.41 39.45 -32.35
CA THR A 31 67.33 40.70 -33.14
C THR A 31 66.54 40.28 -34.41
N TRP A 32 65.55 41.01 -34.94
CA TRP A 32 65.66 41.95 -36.07
C TRP A 32 64.24 42.42 -36.45
N PHE A 33 63.97 43.73 -36.46
CA PHE A 33 63.37 44.48 -37.60
C PHE A 33 63.25 45.97 -37.18
N ARG A 34 63.85 46.87 -37.97
CA ARG A 34 63.59 48.31 -37.89
C ARG A 34 62.16 48.57 -38.42
N MET A 35 61.17 48.63 -37.53
CA MET A 35 59.91 49.34 -37.81
C MET A 35 59.97 50.70 -37.12
N SER A 36 59.58 51.76 -37.83
CA SER A 36 59.54 53.10 -37.23
C SER A 36 58.45 53.16 -36.16
N MET A 37 58.61 54.00 -35.13
CA MET A 37 57.65 54.18 -34.04
C MET A 37 56.22 54.52 -34.53
N LYS A 38 56.11 55.10 -35.74
CA LYS A 38 54.81 55.38 -36.41
C LYS A 38 54.12 54.12 -36.95
N GLN A 39 54.85 53.06 -37.28
CA GLN A 39 54.30 51.78 -37.75
C GLN A 39 53.88 50.87 -36.59
N ILE A 40 54.57 50.94 -35.44
CA ILE A 40 54.16 50.23 -34.21
C ILE A 40 52.91 50.88 -33.60
N ALA A 41 52.82 52.22 -33.64
CA ALA A 41 51.61 52.94 -33.24
C ALA A 41 50.42 52.64 -34.15
N ALA A 42 50.61 52.54 -35.48
CA ALA A 42 49.54 52.17 -36.41
C ALA A 42 49.10 50.70 -36.26
N PHE A 43 50.02 49.77 -35.97
CA PHE A 43 49.69 48.36 -35.74
C PHE A 43 49.00 48.14 -34.39
N LEU A 44 49.41 48.88 -33.35
CA LEU A 44 48.73 48.86 -32.04
C LEU A 44 47.38 49.60 -32.07
N LEU A 45 47.19 50.64 -32.91
CA LEU A 45 45.88 51.27 -33.12
C LEU A 45 44.92 50.38 -33.94
N LEU A 46 45.43 49.64 -34.94
CA LEU A 46 44.63 48.66 -35.69
C LEU A 46 44.29 47.41 -34.85
N CYS A 47 45.18 46.96 -33.97
CA CYS A 47 44.88 45.88 -33.01
C CYS A 47 44.02 46.36 -31.81
N ALA A 48 44.03 47.66 -31.46
CA ALA A 48 43.18 48.21 -30.39
C ALA A 48 41.75 48.59 -30.85
N LEU A 49 41.52 48.74 -32.16
CA LEU A 49 40.19 48.95 -32.74
C LEU A 49 39.53 47.66 -33.24
N SER A 50 40.17 46.50 -33.05
CA SER A 50 39.58 45.19 -33.35
C SER A 50 39.87 44.20 -32.23
N LEU A 51 38.92 44.12 -31.28
CA LEU A 51 38.76 43.19 -30.12
C LEU A 51 39.10 43.87 -28.77
N PRO A 52 38.07 44.23 -27.95
CA PRO A 52 37.14 43.27 -27.35
C PRO A 52 35.63 43.58 -27.52
N HIS A 53 35.26 44.65 -28.24
CA HIS A 53 33.85 45.04 -28.39
C HIS A 53 33.00 44.02 -29.17
N GLY A 54 33.57 43.36 -30.19
CA GLY A 54 32.88 42.34 -30.97
C GLY A 54 32.59 41.06 -30.16
N ILE A 55 33.56 40.57 -29.39
CA ILE A 55 33.38 39.36 -28.55
C ILE A 55 32.40 39.63 -27.41
N LEU A 56 32.46 40.80 -26.76
CA LEU A 56 31.52 41.15 -25.69
C LEU A 56 30.09 41.32 -26.23
N ALA A 57 29.91 41.97 -27.38
CA ALA A 57 28.61 42.12 -28.04
C ALA A 57 28.05 40.77 -28.53
N GLN A 58 28.91 39.91 -29.07
CA GLN A 58 28.60 38.54 -29.48
C GLN A 58 28.18 37.69 -28.27
N ARG A 59 28.92 37.75 -27.15
CA ARG A 59 28.59 37.07 -25.91
C ARG A 59 27.27 37.55 -25.30
N SER A 60 27.02 38.85 -25.32
CA SER A 60 25.74 39.39 -24.84
C SER A 60 24.56 38.95 -25.71
N ALA A 61 24.73 38.90 -27.03
CA ALA A 61 23.69 38.43 -27.94
C ALA A 61 23.42 36.92 -27.78
N ALA A 62 24.48 36.12 -27.62
CA ALA A 62 24.38 34.69 -27.33
C ALA A 62 23.70 34.43 -25.98
N ARG A 63 24.04 35.23 -24.96
CA ARG A 63 23.42 35.18 -23.63
C ARG A 63 21.93 35.53 -23.69
N ALA A 64 21.54 36.58 -24.39
CA ALA A 64 20.13 36.93 -24.55
C ALA A 64 19.33 35.82 -25.23
N ALA A 65 19.88 35.22 -26.30
CA ALA A 65 19.25 34.08 -26.96
C ALA A 65 19.13 32.85 -26.03
N LEU A 66 20.16 32.58 -25.22
CA LEU A 66 20.13 31.49 -24.25
C LEU A 66 19.09 31.73 -23.15
N GLU A 67 19.06 32.93 -22.55
CA GLU A 67 18.10 33.28 -21.50
C GLU A 67 16.65 33.18 -22.00
N GLU A 68 16.37 33.64 -23.22
CA GLU A 68 15.07 33.47 -23.85
C GLU A 68 14.75 32.00 -24.13
N GLY A 69 15.72 31.22 -24.62
CA GLY A 69 15.55 29.79 -24.85
C GLY A 69 15.26 29.01 -23.57
N VAL A 70 15.95 29.31 -22.47
CA VAL A 70 15.72 28.70 -21.17
C VAL A 70 14.34 29.08 -20.62
N ARG A 71 13.92 30.33 -20.78
CA ARG A 71 12.56 30.77 -20.41
C ARG A 71 11.49 30.00 -21.20
N LEU A 72 11.62 29.89 -22.52
CA LEU A 72 10.68 29.11 -23.34
C LEU A 72 10.66 27.62 -22.94
N ALA A 73 11.81 27.06 -22.55
CA ALA A 73 11.86 25.70 -22.04
C ALA A 73 11.07 25.54 -20.74
N GLN A 74 11.11 26.53 -19.84
CA GLN A 74 10.31 26.55 -18.61
C GLN A 74 8.81 26.69 -18.89
N GLU A 75 8.45 27.36 -19.98
CA GLU A 75 7.06 27.48 -20.46
C GLU A 75 6.58 26.24 -21.24
N GLY A 76 7.46 25.24 -21.46
CA GLY A 76 7.14 23.98 -22.14
C GLY A 76 7.28 24.01 -23.67
N ASP A 77 7.63 25.15 -24.27
CA ASP A 77 7.89 25.25 -25.72
C ASP A 77 9.29 24.70 -26.06
N THR A 78 9.33 23.38 -26.12
CA THR A 78 10.55 22.63 -26.24
C THR A 78 11.22 22.78 -27.62
N ALA A 79 10.46 22.95 -28.69
CA ALA A 79 11.02 23.10 -30.02
C ALA A 79 11.72 24.46 -30.19
N ARG A 80 11.06 25.56 -29.78
CA ARG A 80 11.64 26.91 -29.91
C ARG A 80 12.79 27.14 -28.93
N ALA A 81 12.69 26.61 -27.72
CA ALA A 81 13.78 26.63 -26.75
C ALA A 81 15.08 26.07 -27.33
N LEU A 82 15.01 24.88 -27.95
CA LEU A 82 16.19 24.26 -28.56
C LEU A 82 16.76 25.11 -29.70
N GLY A 83 15.91 25.66 -30.56
CA GLY A 83 16.34 26.54 -31.65
C GLY A 83 17.09 27.78 -31.15
N LEU A 84 16.63 28.39 -30.04
CA LEU A 84 17.31 29.54 -29.42
C LEU A 84 18.62 29.16 -28.74
N ILE A 85 18.68 28.00 -28.08
CA ILE A 85 19.90 27.46 -27.49
C ILE A 85 20.95 27.16 -28.58
N GLU A 86 20.56 26.55 -29.69
CA GLU A 86 21.45 26.30 -30.83
C GLU A 86 21.91 27.58 -31.51
N ARG A 87 21.03 28.59 -31.58
CA ARG A 87 21.39 29.93 -32.04
C ARG A 87 22.41 30.58 -31.11
N ALA A 88 22.29 30.42 -29.78
CA ALA A 88 23.28 30.93 -28.84
C ALA A 88 24.67 30.31 -29.07
N VAL A 89 24.75 29.00 -29.31
CA VAL A 89 25.99 28.30 -29.69
C VAL A 89 26.53 28.79 -31.04
N THR A 90 25.64 29.10 -32.00
CA THR A 90 26.04 29.63 -33.31
C THR A 90 26.58 31.05 -33.20
N ILE A 91 25.96 31.90 -32.36
CA ILE A 91 26.39 33.27 -32.12
C ILE A 91 27.74 33.27 -31.42
N ASP A 92 27.95 32.47 -30.38
CA ASP A 92 29.23 32.33 -29.70
C ASP A 92 29.61 30.85 -29.52
N PRO A 93 30.44 30.28 -30.42
CA PRO A 93 30.90 28.89 -30.32
C PRO A 93 31.71 28.57 -29.06
N GLY A 94 32.28 29.58 -28.38
CA GLY A 94 33.00 29.42 -27.11
C GLY A 94 32.12 29.55 -25.87
N TYR A 95 30.79 29.64 -26.03
CA TYR A 95 29.88 29.79 -24.91
C TYR A 95 29.60 28.47 -24.19
N ALA A 96 30.42 28.20 -23.16
CA ALA A 96 30.31 27.01 -22.32
C ALA A 96 28.88 26.74 -21.81
N GLU A 97 28.19 27.77 -21.33
CA GLU A 97 26.82 27.64 -20.78
C GLU A 97 25.79 27.28 -21.88
N ALA A 98 25.90 27.85 -23.08
CA ALA A 98 25.02 27.48 -24.19
C ALA A 98 25.24 26.02 -24.63
N HIS A 99 26.50 25.56 -24.67
CA HIS A 99 26.84 24.15 -24.90
C HIS A 99 26.30 23.25 -23.79
N PHE A 100 26.38 23.68 -22.53
CA PHE A 100 25.82 22.95 -21.39
C PHE A 100 24.31 22.76 -21.53
N PHE A 101 23.56 23.84 -21.74
CA PHE A 101 22.11 23.76 -21.92
C PHE A 101 21.73 22.94 -23.15
N LYS A 102 22.43 23.09 -24.27
CA LYS A 102 22.25 22.23 -25.46
C LYS A 102 22.42 20.75 -25.09
N GLY A 103 23.48 20.44 -24.37
CA GLY A 103 23.79 19.09 -23.92
C GLY A 103 22.73 18.48 -23.00
N VAL A 104 22.37 19.20 -21.93
CA VAL A 104 21.32 18.79 -20.98
C VAL A 104 19.98 18.57 -21.69
N TYR A 105 19.66 19.45 -22.62
CA TYR A 105 18.39 19.41 -23.34
C TYR A 105 18.27 18.16 -24.23
N HIS A 106 19.31 17.87 -25.02
CA HIS A 106 19.36 16.62 -25.78
C HIS A 106 19.43 15.37 -24.90
N ALA A 107 20.09 15.45 -23.73
CA ALA A 107 20.16 14.34 -22.79
C ALA A 107 18.79 14.00 -22.19
N ARG A 108 18.00 15.01 -21.79
CA ARG A 108 16.65 14.83 -21.23
C ARG A 108 15.67 14.27 -22.25
N GLN A 109 15.77 14.68 -23.50
CA GLN A 109 14.91 14.19 -24.57
C GLN A 109 15.35 12.85 -25.18
N ALA A 110 16.45 12.25 -24.71
CA ALA A 110 16.89 10.94 -25.19
C ALA A 110 16.15 9.84 -24.40
N PRO A 111 15.33 8.99 -25.04
CA PRO A 111 14.70 7.85 -24.37
C PRO A 111 15.72 6.93 -23.70
N ARG A 112 15.34 6.25 -22.61
CA ARG A 112 16.17 5.21 -21.97
C ARG A 112 16.40 3.98 -22.86
N SER A 113 15.51 3.73 -23.82
CA SER A 113 15.62 2.62 -24.76
C SER A 113 16.89 2.72 -25.62
N THR A 114 17.38 1.57 -26.07
CA THR A 114 18.59 1.42 -26.87
C THR A 114 18.52 2.03 -28.28
N GLY A 115 17.39 2.63 -28.68
CA GLY A 115 17.10 3.00 -30.06
C GLY A 115 17.60 4.38 -30.54
N ASP A 116 17.69 5.40 -29.67
CA ASP A 116 18.07 6.77 -30.09
C ASP A 116 19.50 7.15 -29.68
N PHE A 117 20.48 6.56 -30.37
CA PHE A 117 21.90 6.83 -30.16
C PHE A 117 22.29 8.27 -30.56
N ARG A 118 21.58 8.87 -31.51
CA ARG A 118 21.93 10.15 -32.12
C ARG A 118 21.84 11.30 -31.12
N ARG A 119 20.73 11.41 -30.38
CA ARG A 119 20.56 12.48 -29.38
C ARG A 119 21.60 12.38 -28.26
N ARG A 120 21.94 11.17 -27.83
CA ARG A 120 22.95 10.97 -26.78
C ARG A 120 24.37 11.32 -27.26
N ILE A 121 24.69 11.11 -28.54
CA ILE A 121 25.96 11.59 -29.13
C ILE A 121 26.00 13.11 -29.08
N ILE A 122 24.95 13.79 -29.58
CA ILE A 122 24.89 15.26 -29.60
C ILE A 122 25.00 15.82 -28.18
N ALA A 123 24.28 15.22 -27.23
CA ALA A 123 24.35 15.60 -25.83
C ALA A 123 25.77 15.48 -25.26
N ARG A 124 26.44 14.35 -25.52
CA ARG A 124 27.81 14.10 -25.04
C ARG A 124 28.81 15.07 -25.67
N GLU A 125 28.67 15.35 -26.96
CA GLU A 125 29.53 16.30 -27.66
C GLU A 125 29.37 17.71 -27.09
N ALA A 126 28.13 18.18 -26.95
CA ALA A 126 27.82 19.50 -26.41
C ALA A 126 28.30 19.64 -24.94
N LEU A 127 28.02 18.66 -24.06
CA LEU A 127 28.55 18.66 -22.70
C LEU A 127 30.09 18.59 -22.68
N GLY A 128 30.69 17.85 -23.61
CA GLY A 128 32.13 17.82 -23.81
C GLY A 128 32.72 19.18 -24.18
N GLN A 129 32.05 19.95 -25.04
CA GLN A 129 32.45 21.33 -25.37
C GLN A 129 32.27 22.26 -24.18
N ALA A 130 31.19 22.13 -23.41
CA ALA A 130 31.00 22.90 -22.17
C ALA A 130 32.17 22.71 -21.21
N VAL A 131 32.58 21.46 -20.96
CA VAL A 131 33.75 21.12 -20.12
C VAL A 131 35.08 21.58 -20.73
N ARG A 132 35.21 21.65 -22.06
CA ARG A 132 36.43 22.18 -22.70
C ARG A 132 36.56 23.69 -22.53
N HIS A 133 35.45 24.42 -22.66
CA HIS A 133 35.42 25.87 -22.55
C HIS A 133 35.45 26.37 -21.10
N ASP A 134 34.98 25.55 -20.15
CA ASP A 134 35.02 25.84 -18.72
C ASP A 134 35.31 24.55 -17.91
N PRO A 135 36.60 24.17 -17.79
CA PRO A 135 37.01 22.87 -17.25
C PRO A 135 36.95 22.75 -15.73
N GLU A 136 36.77 23.87 -15.02
CA GLU A 136 36.68 23.97 -13.56
C GLU A 136 35.24 24.18 -13.08
N ASN A 137 34.24 24.00 -13.96
CA ASN A 137 32.85 24.07 -13.56
C ASN A 137 32.36 22.69 -13.09
N PRO A 138 32.03 22.52 -11.80
CA PRO A 138 31.65 21.22 -11.26
C PRO A 138 30.34 20.72 -11.86
N LEU A 139 29.38 21.61 -12.17
CA LEU A 139 28.09 21.23 -12.76
C LEU A 139 28.27 20.62 -14.16
N TYR A 140 29.16 21.18 -14.98
CA TYR A 140 29.40 20.65 -16.33
C TYR A 140 30.05 19.28 -16.28
N LEU A 141 30.99 19.08 -15.35
CA LEU A 141 31.63 17.79 -15.10
C LEU A 141 30.62 16.74 -14.60
N LEU A 142 29.70 17.14 -13.71
CA LEU A 142 28.66 16.26 -13.19
C LEU A 142 27.67 15.82 -14.27
N GLU A 143 27.12 16.73 -15.07
CA GLU A 143 26.16 16.35 -16.12
C GLU A 143 26.80 15.45 -17.19
N LEU A 144 28.05 15.74 -17.57
CA LEU A 144 28.79 14.87 -18.47
C LEU A 144 29.01 13.48 -17.85
N ALA A 145 29.38 13.41 -16.57
CA ALA A 145 29.54 12.15 -15.87
C ALA A 145 28.25 11.32 -15.84
N ARG A 146 27.10 11.94 -15.52
CA ARG A 146 25.79 11.27 -15.52
C ARG A 146 25.46 10.69 -16.89
N LEU A 147 25.66 11.46 -17.97
CA LEU A 147 25.42 10.97 -19.32
C LEU A 147 26.34 9.80 -19.68
N LEU A 148 27.63 9.88 -19.34
CA LEU A 148 28.58 8.80 -19.55
C LEU A 148 28.21 7.53 -18.76
N MET A 149 27.68 7.67 -17.54
CA MET A 149 27.15 6.55 -16.76
C MET A 149 25.97 5.87 -17.47
N MET A 150 25.02 6.64 -17.98
CA MET A 150 23.86 6.10 -18.73
C MET A 150 24.25 5.44 -20.05
N GLN A 151 25.40 5.82 -20.62
CA GLN A 151 25.99 5.21 -21.81
C GLN A 151 26.94 4.04 -21.48
N GLU A 152 27.02 3.62 -20.22
CA GLU A 152 27.93 2.55 -19.76
C GLU A 152 29.44 2.86 -19.88
N ILE A 153 29.80 4.12 -20.12
CA ILE A 153 31.19 4.60 -20.23
C ILE A 153 31.72 4.96 -18.83
N ARG A 154 31.80 3.95 -17.95
CA ARG A 154 32.03 4.17 -16.50
C ARG A 154 33.43 4.70 -16.15
N VAL A 155 34.45 4.39 -16.95
CA VAL A 155 35.83 4.86 -16.71
C VAL A 155 35.90 6.38 -16.86
N ASP A 156 35.36 6.90 -17.95
CA ASP A 156 35.33 8.35 -18.19
C ASP A 156 34.39 9.06 -17.21
N ALA A 157 33.24 8.47 -16.89
CA ALA A 157 32.35 9.01 -15.87
C ALA A 157 33.08 9.16 -14.52
N ARG A 158 33.81 8.13 -14.08
CA ARG A 158 34.58 8.17 -12.84
C ARG A 158 35.65 9.26 -12.86
N ARG A 159 36.32 9.44 -13.99
CA ARG A 159 37.31 10.50 -14.18
C ARG A 159 36.68 11.89 -14.05
N MET A 160 35.51 12.10 -14.65
CA MET A 160 34.79 13.38 -14.55
C MET A 160 34.29 13.63 -13.12
N LEU A 161 33.75 12.62 -12.43
CA LEU A 161 33.31 12.75 -11.03
C LEU A 161 34.44 13.10 -10.07
N ARG A 162 35.63 12.50 -10.23
CA ARG A 162 36.81 12.85 -9.42
C ARG A 162 37.24 14.30 -9.64
N ARG A 163 37.30 14.75 -10.90
CA ARG A 163 37.58 16.15 -11.22
C ARG A 163 36.54 17.09 -10.61
N ALA A 164 35.26 16.71 -10.66
CA ALA A 164 34.19 17.50 -10.06
C ALA A 164 34.37 17.61 -8.54
N LEU A 165 34.82 16.53 -7.88
CA LEU A 165 35.13 16.55 -6.44
C LEU A 165 36.30 17.48 -6.12
N ASP A 166 37.42 17.36 -6.84
CA ASP A 166 38.61 18.21 -6.63
C ASP A 166 38.28 19.71 -6.73
N VAL A 167 37.35 20.06 -7.62
CA VAL A 167 36.83 21.43 -7.80
C VAL A 167 35.86 21.80 -6.69
N ALA A 168 34.90 20.93 -6.37
CA ALA A 168 33.82 21.21 -5.41
C ALA A 168 34.32 21.30 -3.96
N GLU A 169 35.40 20.60 -3.60
CA GLU A 169 36.07 20.76 -2.30
C GLU A 169 36.56 22.22 -2.06
N ARG A 170 36.71 23.01 -3.12
CA ARG A 170 37.12 24.42 -3.08
C ARG A 170 35.96 25.38 -3.36
N ALA A 171 34.77 24.86 -3.60
CA ALA A 171 33.56 25.62 -3.94
C ALA A 171 32.69 25.81 -2.69
N ASP A 172 31.36 25.68 -2.83
CA ASP A 172 30.38 25.79 -1.75
C ASP A 172 29.82 24.43 -1.30
N ALA A 173 29.25 24.41 -0.08
CA ALA A 173 28.72 23.19 0.54
C ALA A 173 27.57 22.53 -0.27
N PRO A 174 26.59 23.26 -0.84
CA PRO A 174 25.60 22.66 -1.75
C PRO A 174 26.21 21.95 -2.95
N THR A 175 27.18 22.57 -3.62
CA THR A 175 27.89 21.96 -4.75
C THR A 175 28.67 20.71 -4.32
N LEU A 176 29.35 20.77 -3.18
CA LEU A 176 30.05 19.61 -2.61
C LEU A 176 29.08 18.46 -2.28
N ALA A 177 27.91 18.79 -1.74
CA ALA A 177 26.87 17.81 -1.44
C ALA A 177 26.38 17.10 -2.71
N GLU A 178 26.10 17.85 -3.77
CA GLU A 178 25.65 17.30 -5.05
C GLU A 178 26.72 16.41 -5.70
N VAL A 179 28.01 16.80 -5.65
CA VAL A 179 29.10 15.95 -6.17
C VAL A 179 29.19 14.63 -5.41
N HIS A 180 29.14 14.68 -4.07
CA HIS A 180 29.14 13.48 -3.26
C HIS A 180 27.91 12.61 -3.53
N TYR A 181 26.73 13.20 -3.69
CA TYR A 181 25.53 12.47 -4.08
C TYR A 181 25.71 11.72 -5.42
N GLN A 182 26.29 12.36 -6.44
CA GLN A 182 26.54 11.70 -7.74
C GLN A 182 27.61 10.59 -7.66
N LEU A 183 28.66 10.78 -6.85
CA LEU A 183 29.62 9.72 -6.55
C LEU A 183 28.98 8.54 -5.79
N GLY A 184 28.01 8.84 -4.92
CA GLY A 184 27.15 7.87 -4.25
C GLY A 184 26.34 7.04 -5.25
N ILE A 185 25.63 7.68 -6.19
CA ILE A 185 24.90 6.98 -7.28
C ILE A 185 25.84 6.13 -8.13
N PHE A 186 27.02 6.65 -8.47
CA PHE A 186 28.02 5.88 -9.22
C PHE A 186 28.40 4.60 -8.47
N SER A 187 28.62 4.70 -7.17
CA SER A 187 28.98 3.56 -6.33
C SER A 187 27.81 2.60 -6.11
N GLU A 188 26.59 3.11 -5.89
CA GLU A 188 25.36 2.32 -5.76
C GLU A 188 25.10 1.51 -7.03
N THR A 189 25.16 2.14 -8.21
CA THR A 189 24.94 1.45 -9.49
C THR A 189 26.00 0.36 -9.72
N THR A 190 27.25 0.56 -9.28
CA THR A 190 28.27 -0.49 -9.30
C THR A 190 27.93 -1.62 -8.32
N TRP A 191 27.50 -1.32 -7.11
CA TRP A 191 27.14 -2.33 -6.12
C TRP A 191 25.91 -3.14 -6.55
N ARG A 192 24.85 -2.49 -7.01
CA ARG A 192 23.59 -3.16 -7.41
C ARG A 192 23.75 -4.08 -8.61
N ARG A 193 24.68 -3.80 -9.51
CA ARG A 193 25.09 -4.72 -10.60
C ARG A 193 25.60 -6.06 -10.10
N LEU A 194 26.14 -6.09 -8.89
CA LEU A 194 26.79 -7.25 -8.30
C LEU A 194 25.88 -7.90 -7.25
N ARG A 195 25.10 -7.11 -6.50
CA ARG A 195 24.28 -7.58 -5.37
C ARG A 195 23.26 -8.65 -5.74
N TYR A 196 22.53 -8.48 -6.85
CA TYR A 196 21.45 -9.40 -7.24
C TYR A 196 21.82 -10.27 -8.44
N ARG A 197 23.05 -10.15 -8.93
CA ARG A 197 23.50 -10.92 -10.07
C ARG A 197 23.68 -12.37 -9.65
N ARG A 198 22.92 -13.24 -10.29
CA ARG A 198 23.05 -14.69 -10.11
C ARG A 198 23.51 -15.35 -11.39
N LEU A 199 24.18 -16.49 -11.23
CA LEU A 199 24.46 -17.39 -12.34
C LEU A 199 23.25 -18.30 -12.52
N LEU A 200 22.85 -18.51 -13.78
CA LEU A 200 21.83 -19.51 -14.09
C LEU A 200 22.35 -20.91 -13.73
N PRO A 201 21.47 -21.82 -13.29
CA PRO A 201 21.85 -23.21 -13.03
C PRO A 201 22.48 -23.88 -14.27
N ILE A 202 23.35 -24.86 -14.05
CA ILE A 202 23.95 -25.66 -15.12
C ILE A 202 22.81 -26.33 -15.92
N GLY A 203 22.82 -26.16 -17.25
CA GLY A 203 21.78 -26.68 -18.15
C GLY A 203 20.68 -25.68 -18.51
N ILE A 204 20.66 -24.48 -17.92
CA ILE A 204 19.71 -23.41 -18.26
C ILE A 204 20.49 -22.25 -18.89
N ALA A 205 20.32 -22.07 -20.21
CA ALA A 205 21.02 -21.02 -20.96
C ALA A 205 20.37 -19.63 -20.76
N GLU A 206 19.04 -19.60 -20.63
CA GLU A 206 18.26 -18.39 -20.39
C GLU A 206 16.96 -18.72 -19.64
N LEU A 207 16.30 -17.71 -19.07
CA LEU A 207 15.00 -17.86 -18.44
C LEU A 207 13.91 -17.65 -19.50
N HIS A 208 13.29 -18.74 -19.93
CA HIS A 208 12.23 -18.75 -20.94
C HIS A 208 10.93 -18.15 -20.39
N GLY A 209 10.48 -17.03 -20.97
CA GLY A 209 9.34 -16.24 -20.47
C GLY A 209 7.99 -16.95 -20.61
N ASP A 210 7.83 -17.75 -21.65
CA ASP A 210 6.69 -18.65 -21.92
C ASP A 210 6.55 -19.73 -20.83
N ILE A 211 7.64 -20.44 -20.52
CA ILE A 211 7.64 -21.47 -19.46
C ILE A 211 7.46 -20.82 -18.08
N ALA A 212 8.05 -19.64 -17.87
CA ALA A 212 7.93 -18.89 -16.62
C ALA A 212 6.49 -18.48 -16.30
N PHE A 213 5.67 -18.26 -17.32
CA PHE A 213 4.25 -17.98 -17.18
C PHE A 213 3.44 -19.26 -16.91
N GLU A 214 3.69 -20.33 -17.66
CA GLU A 214 2.95 -21.59 -17.52
C GLU A 214 3.28 -22.32 -16.21
N SER A 215 4.45 -22.08 -15.62
CA SER A 215 4.90 -22.78 -14.42
C SER A 215 5.65 -21.87 -13.44
N ALA A 216 4.91 -21.33 -12.46
CA ALA A 216 5.50 -20.64 -11.32
C ALA A 216 6.44 -21.54 -10.50
N ASN A 217 6.22 -22.85 -10.51
CA ASN A 217 7.12 -23.85 -9.92
C ASN A 217 8.49 -23.87 -10.59
N TYR A 218 8.53 -23.88 -11.93
CA TYR A 218 9.78 -23.82 -12.69
C TYR A 218 10.59 -22.58 -12.30
N VAL A 219 9.94 -21.40 -12.29
CA VAL A 219 10.61 -20.15 -11.92
C VAL A 219 11.14 -20.22 -10.49
N TRP A 220 10.30 -20.70 -9.56
CA TRP A 220 10.69 -20.86 -8.16
C TRP A 220 11.96 -21.71 -8.01
N ASP A 221 11.99 -22.86 -8.67
CA ASP A 221 13.10 -23.81 -8.60
C ASP A 221 14.37 -23.26 -9.27
N VAL A 222 14.25 -22.55 -10.40
CA VAL A 222 15.38 -21.86 -11.05
C VAL A 222 15.95 -20.77 -10.15
N LEU A 223 15.10 -19.94 -9.55
CA LEU A 223 15.54 -18.90 -8.62
C LEU A 223 16.22 -19.52 -7.39
N GLN A 224 15.71 -20.65 -6.89
CA GLN A 224 16.30 -21.38 -5.77
C GLN A 224 17.66 -21.98 -6.10
N ALA A 225 17.81 -22.58 -7.28
CA ALA A 225 19.04 -23.20 -7.74
C ALA A 225 20.09 -22.17 -8.22
N SER A 226 19.69 -20.93 -8.48
CA SER A 226 20.59 -19.88 -8.97
C SER A 226 21.65 -19.49 -7.92
N GLY A 227 22.92 -19.62 -8.28
CA GLY A 227 24.05 -19.37 -7.40
C GLY A 227 24.30 -17.87 -7.17
N TYR A 228 24.67 -17.51 -5.93
CA TYR A 228 25.13 -16.17 -5.56
C TYR A 228 26.61 -16.22 -5.16
N ALA A 229 27.39 -15.23 -5.59
CA ALA A 229 28.78 -15.07 -5.17
C ALA A 229 28.83 -14.09 -3.97
N PRO A 230 29.02 -14.56 -2.73
CA PRO A 230 29.07 -13.71 -1.55
C PRO A 230 30.23 -12.70 -1.62
N GLY A 231 30.00 -11.49 -1.08
CA GLY A 231 31.02 -10.44 -0.97
C GLY A 231 31.23 -9.59 -2.23
N GLN A 232 30.60 -9.91 -3.36
CA GLN A 232 30.72 -9.06 -4.55
C GLN A 232 30.13 -7.66 -4.33
N GLY A 233 30.91 -6.64 -4.68
CA GLY A 233 30.49 -5.24 -4.59
C GLY A 233 30.60 -4.62 -3.19
N ALA A 234 31.21 -5.28 -2.21
CA ALA A 234 31.39 -4.72 -0.86
C ALA A 234 32.11 -3.36 -0.87
N ALA A 235 33.22 -3.23 -1.62
CA ALA A 235 33.93 -1.95 -1.73
C ALA A 235 33.07 -0.84 -2.36
N ALA A 236 32.21 -1.19 -3.33
CA ALA A 236 31.29 -0.23 -3.94
C ALA A 236 30.16 0.17 -2.98
N ARG A 237 29.70 -0.76 -2.12
CA ARG A 237 28.74 -0.47 -1.04
C ARG A 237 29.34 0.48 -0.01
N GLU A 238 30.57 0.25 0.45
CA GLU A 238 31.21 1.14 1.43
C GLU A 238 31.43 2.54 0.85
N ALA A 239 31.91 2.64 -0.39
CA ALA A 239 32.07 3.92 -1.09
C ALA A 239 30.74 4.65 -1.29
N MET A 240 29.66 3.92 -1.57
CA MET A 240 28.31 4.48 -1.68
C MET A 240 27.86 5.10 -0.34
N LEU A 241 28.01 4.38 0.77
CA LEU A 241 27.63 4.86 2.10
C LEU A 241 28.43 6.09 2.51
N ASP A 242 29.76 6.06 2.35
CA ASP A 242 30.64 7.21 2.66
C ASP A 242 30.21 8.46 1.87
N HIS A 243 30.00 8.31 0.57
CA HIS A 243 29.61 9.45 -0.26
C HIS A 243 28.23 10.01 0.08
N PHE A 244 27.22 9.19 0.34
CA PHE A 244 25.92 9.72 0.77
C PHE A 244 25.98 10.39 2.15
N HIS A 245 26.72 9.83 3.11
CA HIS A 245 26.91 10.49 4.41
C HIS A 245 27.67 11.82 4.30
N ARG A 246 28.68 11.92 3.42
CA ARG A 246 29.36 13.20 3.14
C ARG A 246 28.43 14.21 2.47
N ALA A 247 27.57 13.76 1.56
CA ALA A 247 26.56 14.63 0.96
C ALA A 247 25.63 15.23 2.03
N LEU A 248 25.16 14.41 2.97
CA LEU A 248 24.30 14.86 4.09
C LEU A 248 25.05 15.65 5.16
N THR A 249 26.36 15.49 5.28
CA THR A 249 27.21 16.33 6.13
C THR A 249 27.32 17.74 5.54
N ALA A 250 27.49 17.85 4.23
CA ALA A 250 27.57 19.12 3.52
C ALA A 250 26.19 19.82 3.40
N ASN A 251 25.12 19.04 3.21
CA ASN A 251 23.75 19.53 3.21
C ASN A 251 22.80 18.51 3.88
N PRO A 252 22.43 18.71 5.15
CA PRO A 252 21.52 17.81 5.86
C PRO A 252 20.13 17.66 5.24
N ALA A 253 19.67 18.64 4.46
CA ALA A 253 18.37 18.63 3.78
C ALA A 253 18.45 18.03 2.35
N HIS A 254 19.55 17.37 2.00
CA HIS A 254 19.72 16.80 0.66
C HIS A 254 18.85 15.54 0.45
N ILE A 255 17.63 15.73 -0.05
CA ILE A 255 16.60 14.68 -0.24
C ILE A 255 17.13 13.48 -1.03
N GLY A 256 17.86 13.71 -2.13
CA GLY A 256 18.44 12.62 -2.94
C GLY A 256 19.38 11.69 -2.16
N ALA A 257 20.36 12.23 -1.44
CA ALA A 257 21.28 11.41 -0.65
C ALA A 257 20.56 10.64 0.49
N ALA A 258 19.65 11.31 1.19
CA ALA A 258 18.87 10.68 2.27
C ALA A 258 18.00 9.53 1.75
N THR A 259 17.24 9.75 0.67
CA THR A 259 16.38 8.71 0.06
C THR A 259 17.16 7.50 -0.43
N HIS A 260 18.39 7.68 -0.94
CA HIS A 260 19.23 6.56 -1.33
C HIS A 260 19.78 5.77 -0.12
N LEU A 261 20.13 6.43 0.99
CA LEU A 261 20.49 5.73 2.24
C LEU A 261 19.31 4.97 2.85
N LEU A 262 18.15 5.62 2.92
CA LEU A 262 16.91 5.00 3.40
C LEU A 262 16.55 3.76 2.57
N ALA A 263 16.59 3.85 1.24
CA ALA A 263 16.38 2.69 0.36
C ALA A 263 17.38 1.55 0.66
N PHE A 264 18.64 1.88 0.92
CA PHE A 264 19.66 0.90 1.29
C PHE A 264 19.36 0.24 2.65
N PHE A 265 19.05 1.02 3.68
CA PHE A 265 18.75 0.51 5.01
C PHE A 265 17.50 -0.37 5.00
N TYR A 266 16.46 0.03 4.27
CA TYR A 266 15.27 -0.78 4.04
C TYR A 266 15.59 -2.11 3.36
N ASP A 267 16.27 -2.07 2.21
CA ASP A 267 16.62 -3.27 1.43
C ASP A 267 17.56 -4.23 2.19
N THR A 268 18.25 -3.76 3.25
CA THR A 268 19.18 -4.57 4.05
C THR A 268 18.64 -4.94 5.44
N GLY A 269 17.42 -4.51 5.79
CA GLY A 269 16.81 -4.79 7.09
C GLY A 269 17.43 -4.01 8.26
N ARG A 270 18.20 -2.95 7.99
CA ARG A 270 18.83 -2.08 8.99
C ARG A 270 17.84 -1.02 9.50
N MET A 271 16.79 -1.46 10.20
CA MET A 271 15.63 -0.60 10.51
C MET A 271 15.97 0.50 11.53
N ALA A 272 16.85 0.22 12.49
CA ALA A 272 17.29 1.23 13.46
C ALA A 272 17.98 2.42 12.77
N GLU A 273 18.88 2.16 11.81
CA GLU A 273 19.52 3.21 11.01
C GLU A 273 18.54 3.90 10.06
N PHE A 274 17.58 3.15 9.51
CA PHE A 274 16.52 3.71 8.68
C PHE A 274 15.71 4.76 9.44
N THR A 275 15.15 4.42 10.61
CA THR A 275 14.31 5.31 11.41
C THR A 275 15.10 6.52 11.91
N ALA A 276 16.36 6.32 12.32
CA ALA A 276 17.23 7.42 12.72
C ALA A 276 17.49 8.42 11.58
N GLU A 277 17.73 7.95 10.36
CA GLU A 277 17.94 8.80 9.19
C GLU A 277 16.65 9.49 8.74
N ALA A 278 15.50 8.80 8.78
CA ALA A 278 14.20 9.40 8.48
C ALA A 278 13.88 10.56 9.43
N LEU A 279 14.12 10.40 10.73
CA LEU A 279 13.98 11.46 11.73
C LEU A 279 14.95 12.63 11.49
N ARG A 280 16.18 12.37 11.04
CA ARG A 280 17.11 13.44 10.65
C ARG A 280 16.59 14.22 9.44
N LEU A 281 16.05 13.52 8.45
CA LEU A 281 15.48 14.14 7.26
C LEU A 281 14.27 15.02 7.60
N VAL A 282 13.36 14.56 8.46
CA VAL A 282 12.22 15.36 8.96
C VAL A 282 12.70 16.64 9.65
N ARG A 283 13.73 16.57 10.49
CA ARG A 283 14.30 17.76 11.15
C ARG A 283 14.98 18.72 10.18
N ALA A 284 15.64 18.20 9.14
CA ALA A 284 16.37 19.01 8.17
C ALA A 284 15.46 19.62 7.10
N ALA A 285 14.34 18.96 6.77
CA ALA A 285 13.39 19.35 5.73
C ALA A 285 11.93 19.14 6.21
N PRO A 286 11.43 19.96 7.15
CA PRO A 286 10.11 19.75 7.78
C PRO A 286 8.92 20.01 6.84
N SER A 287 9.14 20.56 5.66
CA SER A 287 8.10 20.76 4.63
C SER A 287 8.21 19.76 3.47
N GLU A 288 9.08 18.75 3.57
CA GLU A 288 9.27 17.75 2.52
C GLU A 288 8.37 16.53 2.78
N PRO A 289 7.39 16.24 1.89
CA PRO A 289 6.50 15.08 2.04
C PRO A 289 7.27 13.76 2.17
N ARG A 290 8.35 13.58 1.39
CA ARG A 290 9.15 12.35 1.40
C ARG A 290 9.81 12.06 2.74
N ALA A 291 10.07 13.09 3.56
CA ALA A 291 10.63 12.90 4.90
C ALA A 291 9.65 12.16 5.81
N TYR A 292 8.37 12.54 5.76
CA TYR A 292 7.31 11.94 6.55
C TYR A 292 6.84 10.59 5.97
N LEU A 293 6.82 10.43 4.64
CA LEU A 293 6.63 9.11 4.01
C LEU A 293 7.70 8.11 4.46
N ALA A 294 8.97 8.54 4.52
CA ALA A 294 10.04 7.70 5.03
C ALA A 294 9.86 7.39 6.52
N LEU A 295 9.50 8.37 7.35
CA LEU A 295 9.24 8.12 8.77
C LEU A 295 8.11 7.11 8.98
N GLY A 296 6.98 7.28 8.28
CA GLY A 296 5.86 6.35 8.34
C GLY A 296 6.25 4.94 7.89
N LEU A 297 7.05 4.81 6.83
CA LEU A 297 7.56 3.52 6.38
C LEU A 297 8.43 2.82 7.44
N GLY A 298 9.24 3.59 8.18
CA GLY A 298 10.09 3.06 9.26
C GLY A 298 9.26 2.60 10.45
N LEU A 299 8.31 3.43 10.88
CA LEU A 299 7.39 3.12 11.98
C LEU A 299 6.53 1.89 11.67
N HIS A 300 6.02 1.78 10.43
CA HIS A 300 5.27 0.62 9.98
C HIS A 300 6.13 -0.66 10.00
N ALA A 301 7.38 -0.58 9.54
CA ALA A 301 8.31 -1.71 9.61
C ALA A 301 8.67 -2.13 11.04
N GLU A 302 8.53 -1.22 12.01
CA GLU A 302 8.67 -1.49 13.46
C GLU A 302 7.36 -1.96 14.12
N GLY A 303 6.25 -2.06 13.37
CA GLY A 303 4.93 -2.46 13.88
C GLY A 303 4.16 -1.34 14.61
N ARG A 304 4.63 -0.09 14.53
CA ARG A 304 4.05 1.08 15.20
C ARG A 304 3.03 1.77 14.28
N ASP A 305 1.98 1.06 13.92
CA ASP A 305 1.07 1.46 12.83
C ASP A 305 0.28 2.74 13.11
N ASP A 306 -0.07 3.00 14.36
CA ASP A 306 -0.77 4.25 14.72
C ASP A 306 0.11 5.49 14.50
N GLU A 307 1.38 5.41 14.88
CA GLU A 307 2.34 6.49 14.63
C GLU A 307 2.69 6.58 13.15
N ALA A 308 2.76 5.45 12.46
CA ALA A 308 2.98 5.40 11.02
C ALA A 308 1.83 6.08 10.26
N ALA A 309 0.58 5.79 10.62
CA ALA A 309 -0.61 6.41 10.06
C ALA A 309 -0.56 7.93 10.22
N GLY A 310 -0.25 8.44 11.42
CA GLY A 310 -0.08 9.88 11.64
C GLY A 310 1.01 10.51 10.77
N ALA A 311 2.16 9.85 10.62
CA ALA A 311 3.24 10.32 9.74
C ALA A 311 2.83 10.32 8.25
N PHE A 312 2.13 9.28 7.79
CA PHE A 312 1.64 9.21 6.42
C PHE A 312 0.58 10.28 6.13
N GLU A 313 -0.37 10.52 7.03
CA GLU A 313 -1.39 11.56 6.84
C GLU A 313 -0.75 12.93 6.71
N TYR A 314 0.20 13.26 7.59
CA TYR A 314 0.92 14.52 7.48
C TYR A 314 1.70 14.64 6.16
N ALA A 315 2.30 13.54 5.69
CA ALA A 315 2.97 13.52 4.40
C ALA A 315 1.99 13.79 3.23
N VAL A 316 0.82 13.16 3.28
CA VAL A 316 -0.25 13.28 2.29
C VAL A 316 -0.81 14.70 2.24
N GLU A 317 -0.97 15.37 3.39
CA GLU A 317 -1.39 16.78 3.46
C GLU A 317 -0.42 17.73 2.76
N LEU A 318 0.89 17.44 2.83
CA LEU A 318 1.94 18.24 2.18
C LEU A 318 2.04 18.00 0.66
N LEU A 319 1.42 16.94 0.11
CA LEU A 319 1.47 16.66 -1.33
C LEU A 319 0.62 17.67 -2.13
N PRO A 320 1.09 18.09 -3.33
CA PRO A 320 0.25 18.81 -4.28
C PRO A 320 -1.03 18.03 -4.60
N GLU A 321 -2.15 18.71 -4.82
CA GLU A 321 -3.47 18.09 -4.97
C GLU A 321 -3.52 16.98 -6.04
N GLU A 322 -2.95 17.22 -7.22
CA GLU A 322 -2.90 16.24 -8.31
C GLU A 322 -2.07 15.01 -7.93
N VAL A 323 -0.92 15.22 -7.27
CA VAL A 323 -0.05 14.14 -6.80
C VAL A 323 -0.73 13.36 -5.69
N ARG A 324 -1.43 14.04 -4.77
CA ARG A 324 -2.20 13.42 -3.68
C ARG A 324 -3.33 12.55 -4.21
N ALA A 325 -4.09 13.04 -5.18
CA ALA A 325 -5.18 12.28 -5.80
C ALA A 325 -4.67 10.98 -6.43
N ASP A 326 -3.60 11.06 -7.21
CA ASP A 326 -2.95 9.86 -7.75
C ASP A 326 -2.36 8.99 -6.63
N PHE A 327 -1.69 9.55 -5.64
CA PHE A 327 -1.10 8.78 -4.53
C PHE A 327 -2.15 7.97 -3.74
N LEU A 328 -3.34 8.51 -3.53
CA LEU A 328 -4.41 7.88 -2.77
C LEU A 328 -5.37 7.01 -3.60
N ALA A 329 -5.21 6.97 -4.93
CA ALA A 329 -6.15 6.27 -5.81
C ALA A 329 -6.25 4.77 -5.49
N VAL A 330 -7.43 4.32 -5.06
CA VAL A 330 -7.70 2.92 -4.68
C VAL A 330 -7.96 2.01 -5.88
N SER A 331 -8.23 2.55 -7.07
CA SER A 331 -8.52 1.75 -8.28
C SER A 331 -7.38 0.81 -8.68
N ARG A 332 -6.14 1.12 -8.28
CA ARG A 332 -4.97 0.23 -8.46
C ARG A 332 -5.01 -1.06 -7.63
N LEU A 333 -5.84 -1.10 -6.60
CA LEU A 333 -6.02 -2.26 -5.72
C LEU A 333 -7.15 -3.18 -6.20
N LEU A 334 -8.06 -2.62 -6.99
CA LEU A 334 -9.22 -3.29 -7.54
C LEU A 334 -8.85 -4.13 -8.77
N THR A 335 -9.69 -5.12 -9.05
CA THR A 335 -9.70 -5.77 -10.37
C THR A 335 -9.99 -4.74 -11.46
N GLN A 336 -9.72 -5.07 -12.72
CA GLN A 336 -9.98 -4.12 -13.81
C GLN A 336 -11.47 -3.74 -13.87
N ASP A 337 -12.36 -4.72 -13.83
CA ASP A 337 -13.81 -4.51 -13.89
C ASP A 337 -14.33 -3.74 -12.67
N ASP A 338 -13.80 -4.04 -11.48
CA ASP A 338 -14.16 -3.34 -10.25
C ASP A 338 -13.63 -1.90 -10.24
N ALA A 339 -12.46 -1.64 -10.81
CA ALA A 339 -11.91 -0.30 -10.94
C ALA A 339 -12.77 0.56 -11.87
N GLU A 340 -13.16 0.04 -13.04
CA GLU A 340 -14.05 0.74 -13.97
C GLU A 340 -15.42 1.02 -13.32
N THR A 341 -15.96 0.03 -12.60
CA THR A 341 -17.22 0.16 -11.85
C THR A 341 -17.09 1.17 -10.71
N PHE A 342 -15.98 1.15 -9.97
CA PHE A 342 -15.70 2.08 -8.88
C PHE A 342 -15.61 3.49 -9.42
N GLU A 343 -14.80 3.73 -10.46
CA GLU A 343 -14.65 5.04 -11.09
C GLU A 343 -15.98 5.57 -11.66
N ALA A 344 -16.82 4.70 -12.24
CA ALA A 344 -18.16 5.08 -12.68
C ALA A 344 -19.12 5.43 -11.53
N ARG A 345 -18.97 4.81 -10.35
CA ARG A 345 -19.83 5.02 -9.17
C ARG A 345 -19.37 6.11 -8.22
N VAL A 346 -18.07 6.43 -8.21
CA VAL A 346 -17.46 7.48 -7.39
C VAL A 346 -18.18 8.83 -7.52
N GLY A 347 -18.83 9.08 -8.66
CA GLY A 347 -19.65 10.27 -8.86
C GLY A 347 -18.83 11.55 -8.67
N ALA A 348 -19.33 12.48 -7.85
CA ALA A 348 -18.73 13.81 -7.65
C ALA A 348 -17.74 13.90 -6.47
N ASP A 349 -17.62 12.87 -5.60
CA ASP A 349 -16.75 12.91 -4.40
C ASP A 349 -15.83 11.67 -4.29
N PRO A 350 -14.65 11.70 -4.93
CA PRO A 350 -13.63 10.67 -4.81
C PRO A 350 -13.13 10.42 -3.39
N ALA A 351 -13.16 11.42 -2.52
CA ALA A 351 -12.69 11.27 -1.16
C ALA A 351 -13.67 10.43 -0.33
N ASP A 352 -14.97 10.62 -0.52
CA ASP A 352 -15.99 9.80 0.11
C ASP A 352 -15.92 8.34 -0.34
N ALA A 353 -15.80 8.09 -1.65
CA ALA A 353 -15.65 6.74 -2.18
C ALA A 353 -14.40 6.03 -1.63
N ALA A 354 -13.28 6.74 -1.50
CA ALA A 354 -12.07 6.20 -0.90
C ALA A 354 -12.25 5.90 0.60
N ARG A 355 -12.95 6.75 1.37
CA ARG A 355 -13.28 6.47 2.77
C ARG A 355 -14.09 5.19 2.90
N ARG A 356 -15.17 5.05 2.12
CA ARG A 356 -16.03 3.84 2.10
C ARG A 356 -15.21 2.57 1.81
N PHE A 357 -14.33 2.66 0.82
CA PHE A 357 -13.43 1.55 0.46
C PHE A 357 -12.58 1.13 1.66
N TRP A 358 -11.90 2.09 2.30
CA TRP A 358 -11.03 1.78 3.44
C TRP A 358 -11.82 1.29 4.65
N THR A 359 -12.99 1.84 4.97
CA THR A 359 -13.82 1.32 6.07
C THR A 359 -14.27 -0.12 5.81
N ALA A 360 -14.60 -0.48 4.57
CA ALA A 360 -14.95 -1.84 4.22
C ALA A 360 -13.74 -2.80 4.27
N TRP A 361 -12.55 -2.29 3.97
CA TRP A 361 -11.29 -3.05 3.97
C TRP A 361 -10.58 -3.07 5.31
N ASP A 362 -11.02 -2.29 6.30
CA ASP A 362 -10.41 -2.23 7.62
C ASP A 362 -10.44 -3.61 8.30
N PRO A 363 -9.30 -4.25 8.59
CA PRO A 363 -9.33 -5.56 9.21
C PRO A 363 -9.82 -5.53 10.67
N LEU A 364 -9.74 -4.40 11.37
CA LEU A 364 -10.03 -4.31 12.79
C LEU A 364 -10.47 -2.89 13.20
N TYR A 365 -11.75 -2.66 13.49
CA TYR A 365 -12.25 -1.35 13.94
C TYR A 365 -11.84 -0.96 15.37
N LEU A 366 -11.36 -1.93 16.15
CA LEU A 366 -10.87 -1.73 17.51
C LEU A 366 -9.65 -0.82 17.56
N THR A 367 -8.83 -0.78 16.51
CA THR A 367 -7.67 0.09 16.40
C THR A 367 -8.08 1.46 15.85
N PRO A 368 -7.35 2.54 16.20
CA PRO A 368 -7.68 3.87 15.71
C PRO A 368 -7.25 4.08 14.25
N SER A 369 -6.41 3.19 13.71
CA SER A 369 -5.83 3.29 12.37
C SER A 369 -6.10 2.03 11.58
N ASN A 370 -6.47 2.18 10.30
CA ASN A 370 -6.67 1.05 9.40
C ASN A 370 -5.33 0.47 8.92
N GLU A 371 -5.04 -0.78 9.31
CA GLU A 371 -3.75 -1.42 9.06
C GLU A 371 -3.50 -1.69 7.58
N TYR A 372 -4.53 -2.03 6.80
CA TYR A 372 -4.38 -2.21 5.35
C TYR A 372 -4.12 -0.89 4.63
N ARG A 373 -4.69 0.21 5.10
CA ARG A 373 -4.38 1.54 4.59
C ARG A 373 -2.95 1.94 4.96
N ALA A 374 -2.50 1.67 6.19
CA ALA A 374 -1.12 1.91 6.60
C ALA A 374 -0.14 1.11 5.73
N GLU A 375 -0.39 -0.19 5.49
CA GLU A 375 0.41 -1.01 4.57
C GLU A 375 0.38 -0.47 3.13
N TYR A 376 -0.76 0.01 2.64
CA TYR A 376 -0.84 0.63 1.33
C TYR A 376 0.06 1.87 1.23
N LEU A 377 -0.02 2.78 2.20
CA LEU A 377 0.81 3.98 2.25
C LEU A 377 2.29 3.62 2.44
N SER A 378 2.60 2.57 3.18
CA SER A 378 3.95 2.00 3.32
C SER A 378 4.52 1.58 1.96
N ARG A 379 3.73 0.84 1.17
CA ARG A 379 4.13 0.39 -0.16
C ARG A 379 4.31 1.58 -1.10
N MET A 380 3.41 2.55 -1.06
CA MET A 380 3.50 3.78 -1.86
C MET A 380 4.78 4.58 -1.53
N ALA A 381 5.09 4.74 -0.24
CA ALA A 381 6.32 5.36 0.22
C ALA A 381 7.56 4.60 -0.25
N TYR A 382 7.58 3.27 -0.09
CA TYR A 382 8.70 2.43 -0.51
C TYR A 382 8.91 2.48 -2.03
N VAL A 383 7.86 2.41 -2.85
CA VAL A 383 8.03 2.43 -4.31
C VAL A 383 8.54 3.78 -4.78
N ASP A 384 8.09 4.91 -4.22
CA ASP A 384 8.66 6.22 -4.55
C ASP A 384 10.14 6.30 -4.16
N LEU A 385 10.46 5.84 -2.94
CA LEU A 385 11.81 5.77 -2.43
C LEU A 385 12.74 4.92 -3.31
N ARG A 386 12.24 3.79 -3.82
CA ARG A 386 13.06 2.73 -4.43
C ARG A 386 13.05 2.65 -5.95
N PHE A 387 11.91 2.96 -6.55
CA PHE A 387 11.64 2.84 -7.99
C PHE A 387 11.37 4.17 -8.67
N GLY A 388 11.16 5.26 -7.91
CA GLY A 388 11.01 6.61 -8.46
C GLY A 388 12.19 7.00 -9.35
N LEU A 389 11.88 7.73 -10.42
CA LEU A 389 12.82 8.23 -11.43
C LEU A 389 12.70 9.76 -11.52
N PRO A 390 13.22 10.51 -10.53
CA PRO A 390 13.08 11.97 -10.47
C PRO A 390 13.63 12.68 -11.72
N GLU A 391 14.63 12.09 -12.38
CA GLU A 391 15.22 12.66 -13.59
C GLU A 391 14.26 12.69 -14.80
N TYR A 392 13.14 11.96 -14.73
CA TYR A 392 12.08 11.92 -15.76
C TYR A 392 10.71 12.35 -15.22
N ASP A 393 10.65 12.84 -13.98
CA ASP A 393 9.38 13.17 -13.31
C ASP A 393 8.40 11.99 -13.25
N VAL A 394 8.93 10.78 -13.07
CA VAL A 394 8.13 9.57 -12.91
C VAL A 394 8.19 9.11 -11.45
N PRO A 395 7.11 9.27 -10.68
CA PRO A 395 7.05 8.77 -9.30
C PRO A 395 7.08 7.24 -9.29
N GLY A 396 7.53 6.67 -8.18
CA GLY A 396 7.81 5.24 -8.13
C GLY A 396 6.60 4.35 -8.37
N TRP A 397 5.42 4.75 -7.89
CA TRP A 397 4.17 4.01 -8.06
C TRP A 397 3.65 3.99 -9.51
N ARG A 398 4.15 4.87 -10.39
CA ARG A 398 3.85 4.85 -11.84
C ARG A 398 4.83 4.01 -12.67
N THR A 399 5.83 3.40 -12.03
CA THR A 399 6.74 2.49 -12.72
C THR A 399 6.16 1.07 -12.77
N ASP A 400 6.49 0.31 -13.81
CA ASP A 400 6.06 -1.10 -13.96
C ASP A 400 6.36 -1.94 -12.71
N ARG A 401 7.49 -1.70 -12.04
CA ARG A 401 7.82 -2.38 -10.77
C ARG A 401 7.05 -1.85 -9.57
N GLY A 402 6.79 -0.56 -9.54
CA GLY A 402 5.98 0.07 -8.49
C GLY A 402 4.55 -0.44 -8.50
N GLU A 403 3.94 -0.56 -9.68
CA GLU A 403 2.59 -1.09 -9.84
C GLU A 403 2.46 -2.49 -9.23
N ILE A 404 3.38 -3.40 -9.58
CA ILE A 404 3.39 -4.76 -9.05
C ILE A 404 3.64 -4.76 -7.53
N TRP A 405 4.56 -3.93 -7.05
CA TRP A 405 4.89 -3.89 -5.62
C TRP A 405 3.74 -3.35 -4.77
N VAL A 406 3.04 -2.30 -5.22
CA VAL A 406 1.88 -1.76 -4.47
C VAL A 406 0.82 -2.83 -4.30
N ARG A 407 0.60 -3.66 -5.33
CA ARG A 407 -0.46 -4.66 -5.33
C ARG A 407 -0.11 -5.95 -4.60
N TYR A 408 1.15 -6.40 -4.67
CA TYR A 408 1.57 -7.70 -4.15
C TYR A 408 2.61 -7.64 -3.03
N GLY A 409 3.14 -6.46 -2.73
CA GLY A 409 4.18 -6.26 -1.73
C GLY A 409 5.56 -6.72 -2.19
N ARG A 410 6.39 -7.11 -1.23
CA ARG A 410 7.75 -7.61 -1.48
C ARG A 410 7.70 -9.01 -2.09
N PRO A 411 8.44 -9.31 -3.18
CA PRO A 411 8.50 -10.65 -3.74
C PRO A 411 9.16 -11.64 -2.76
N LEU A 412 8.62 -12.85 -2.69
CA LEU A 412 9.18 -13.94 -1.85
C LEU A 412 10.56 -14.38 -2.34
N ARG A 413 10.77 -14.37 -3.66
CA ARG A 413 12.09 -14.60 -4.29
C ARG A 413 12.32 -13.61 -5.43
N GLN A 414 13.58 -13.16 -5.55
CA GLN A 414 14.02 -12.36 -6.69
C GLN A 414 15.45 -12.68 -7.10
N ALA A 415 15.74 -12.57 -8.40
CA ALA A 415 17.09 -12.60 -8.94
C ALA A 415 17.22 -11.71 -10.17
N SER A 416 18.45 -11.32 -10.46
CA SER A 416 18.81 -10.59 -11.68
C SER A 416 19.84 -11.38 -12.50
N PHE A 417 19.62 -11.43 -13.81
CA PHE A 417 20.45 -12.13 -14.79
C PHE A 417 20.95 -11.15 -15.87
N GLY A 418 22.02 -11.53 -16.57
CA GLY A 418 22.62 -10.74 -17.64
C GLY A 418 23.72 -9.77 -17.21
N GLY A 419 24.29 -9.04 -18.18
CA GLY A 419 25.41 -8.10 -17.97
C GLY A 419 25.28 -6.77 -18.72
N GLY A 420 24.68 -6.78 -19.91
CA GLY A 420 24.38 -5.56 -20.69
C GLY A 420 22.98 -5.03 -20.41
N VAL A 421 21.95 -5.85 -20.68
CA VAL A 421 20.58 -5.67 -20.17
C VAL A 421 20.41 -6.61 -18.99
N THR A 422 19.85 -6.10 -17.89
CA THR A 422 19.56 -6.91 -16.70
C THR A 422 18.12 -7.37 -16.75
N THR A 423 17.90 -8.67 -16.70
CA THR A 423 16.57 -9.29 -16.54
C THR A 423 16.36 -9.55 -15.06
N THR A 424 15.35 -8.92 -14.44
CA THR A 424 14.99 -9.11 -13.03
C THR A 424 13.70 -9.90 -12.95
N VAL A 425 13.71 -10.98 -12.18
CA VAL A 425 12.56 -11.88 -12.01
C VAL A 425 12.08 -11.80 -10.56
N TRP A 426 10.77 -11.62 -10.38
CA TRP A 426 10.08 -11.62 -9.10
C TRP A 426 9.10 -12.79 -9.05
N SER A 427 9.14 -13.57 -7.96
CA SER A 427 8.22 -14.69 -7.71
C SER A 427 7.56 -14.54 -6.35
N TYR A 428 6.24 -14.73 -6.33
CA TYR A 428 5.38 -14.65 -5.14
C TYR A 428 4.93 -16.02 -4.63
N GLY A 429 5.69 -17.08 -4.95
CA GLY A 429 5.42 -18.44 -4.48
C GLY A 429 5.30 -19.45 -5.62
N ARG A 430 5.22 -20.73 -5.26
CA ARG A 430 5.05 -21.87 -6.18
C ARG A 430 3.76 -21.83 -7.00
N ASN A 431 2.72 -21.23 -6.44
CA ASN A 431 1.41 -21.00 -7.08
C ASN A 431 1.09 -19.50 -7.21
N GLY A 432 2.10 -18.64 -7.02
CA GLY A 432 1.95 -17.19 -7.05
C GLY A 432 2.30 -16.59 -8.41
N PRO A 433 1.98 -15.30 -8.64
CA PRO A 433 2.35 -14.64 -9.87
C PRO A 433 3.88 -14.49 -10.01
N VAL A 434 4.32 -14.46 -11.27
CA VAL A 434 5.71 -14.19 -11.66
C VAL A 434 5.75 -12.95 -12.54
N PHE A 435 6.68 -12.05 -12.25
CA PHE A 435 6.90 -10.83 -13.05
C PHE A 435 8.35 -10.71 -13.47
N VAL A 436 8.56 -10.36 -14.74
CA VAL A 436 9.89 -10.21 -15.32
C VAL A 436 10.05 -8.80 -15.88
N PHE A 437 11.18 -8.18 -15.53
CA PHE A 437 11.50 -6.82 -15.91
C PHE A 437 12.87 -6.75 -16.59
N ARG A 438 13.03 -5.81 -17.52
CA ARG A 438 14.31 -5.47 -18.15
C ARG A 438 14.72 -4.05 -17.81
N GLY A 439 16.00 -3.86 -17.53
CA GLY A 439 16.54 -2.54 -17.22
C GLY A 439 18.06 -2.46 -17.38
N LEU A 440 18.59 -1.25 -17.24
CA LEU A 440 20.03 -1.02 -17.24
C LEU A 440 20.65 -1.54 -15.92
N PRO A 441 21.82 -2.20 -15.98
CA PRO A 441 22.43 -2.80 -14.80
C PRO A 441 22.70 -1.79 -13.69
N GLY A 442 22.16 -2.06 -12.50
CA GLY A 442 22.32 -1.24 -11.29
C GLY A 442 21.44 0.01 -11.21
N PHE A 443 20.71 0.37 -12.28
CA PHE A 443 19.81 1.53 -12.27
C PHE A 443 18.44 1.21 -11.65
N ARG A 444 17.67 2.25 -11.32
CA ARG A 444 16.29 2.16 -10.79
C ARG A 444 15.24 1.98 -11.89
N GLY A 445 15.50 2.38 -13.13
CA GLY A 445 14.55 2.17 -14.24
C GLY A 445 14.53 0.71 -14.69
N ALA A 446 13.35 0.12 -14.74
CA ALA A 446 13.08 -1.16 -15.40
C ALA A 446 11.63 -1.19 -15.90
N THR A 447 11.40 -1.84 -17.04
CA THR A 447 10.07 -2.05 -17.63
C THR A 447 9.76 -3.54 -17.69
N PHE A 448 8.50 -3.92 -17.90
CA PHE A 448 8.13 -5.31 -18.19
C PHE A 448 8.96 -5.86 -19.36
N ALA A 449 9.35 -7.13 -19.26
CA ALA A 449 9.98 -7.85 -20.35
C ALA A 449 8.90 -8.35 -21.31
N ASP A 450 8.99 -8.03 -22.61
CA ASP A 450 8.08 -8.54 -23.65
C ASP A 450 6.59 -8.50 -23.23
N ASP A 451 5.91 -9.65 -23.24
CA ASP A 451 4.48 -9.80 -22.95
C ASP A 451 4.13 -9.78 -21.45
N PHE A 452 5.10 -9.57 -20.55
CA PHE A 452 4.82 -9.55 -19.09
C PHE A 452 3.90 -8.42 -18.63
N ARG A 453 3.72 -7.38 -19.44
CA ARG A 453 2.67 -6.38 -19.21
C ARG A 453 1.27 -7.01 -19.32
N PHE A 454 1.02 -7.75 -20.40
CA PHE A 454 -0.23 -8.46 -20.61
C PHE A 454 -0.46 -9.50 -19.50
N TYR A 455 0.58 -10.20 -19.04
CA TYR A 455 0.45 -11.14 -17.92
C TYR A 455 0.09 -10.42 -16.61
N ALA A 456 0.67 -9.25 -16.34
CA ALA A 456 0.32 -8.46 -15.16
C ALA A 456 -1.15 -8.01 -15.17
N GLU A 457 -1.64 -7.56 -16.31
CA GLU A 457 -3.05 -7.20 -16.52
C GLU A 457 -3.97 -8.43 -16.35
N ASN A 458 -3.58 -9.59 -16.86
CA ASN A 458 -4.34 -10.84 -16.68
C ASN A 458 -4.43 -11.25 -15.19
N TYR A 459 -3.32 -11.16 -14.45
CA TYR A 459 -3.35 -11.35 -13.01
C TYR A 459 -4.19 -10.29 -12.29
N ARG A 460 -4.30 -9.06 -12.83
CA ARG A 460 -5.21 -8.00 -12.34
C ARG A 460 -6.68 -8.36 -12.50
N ALA A 461 -7.05 -8.91 -13.64
CA ALA A 461 -8.42 -9.34 -13.87
C ALA A 461 -8.85 -10.51 -12.97
N ARG A 462 -7.92 -11.39 -12.56
CA ARG A 462 -8.26 -12.66 -11.89
C ARG A 462 -8.02 -12.70 -10.38
N GLN A 463 -7.15 -11.84 -9.85
CA GLN A 463 -6.79 -11.86 -8.43
C GLN A 463 -6.89 -10.45 -7.86
N PRO A 464 -7.45 -10.22 -6.66
CA PRO A 464 -7.38 -8.91 -6.01
C PRO A 464 -5.95 -8.60 -5.53
N ALA A 465 -5.72 -7.35 -5.12
CA ALA A 465 -4.50 -7.00 -4.38
C ALA A 465 -4.37 -7.83 -3.10
N ARG A 466 -3.12 -8.11 -2.69
CA ARG A 466 -2.83 -8.84 -1.45
C ARG A 466 -2.17 -7.92 -0.46
N PHE A 467 -2.81 -7.75 0.68
CA PHE A 467 -2.31 -6.96 1.80
C PHE A 467 -1.94 -7.85 2.97
N THR A 468 -0.96 -7.39 3.71
CA THR A 468 -0.58 -7.93 5.01
C THR A 468 -0.75 -6.79 6.01
N ALA A 469 -1.17 -7.10 7.23
CA ALA A 469 -1.12 -6.16 8.36
C ALA A 469 -0.03 -6.66 9.31
N PRO A 470 1.24 -6.24 9.17
CA PRO A 470 2.33 -6.74 9.99
C PRO A 470 2.13 -6.49 11.50
N SER A 471 1.40 -5.44 11.86
CA SER A 471 0.97 -5.13 13.22
C SER A 471 -0.06 -6.11 13.77
N LEU A 472 -0.76 -6.88 12.92
CA LEU A 472 -1.72 -7.92 13.31
C LEU A 472 -1.11 -9.30 13.03
N PRO A 473 -0.20 -9.81 13.88
CA PRO A 473 0.49 -11.07 13.63
C PRO A 473 -0.46 -12.28 13.57
N ALA A 474 -1.65 -12.16 14.18
CA ALA A 474 -2.74 -13.10 14.06
C ALA A 474 -4.07 -12.34 14.00
N LEU A 475 -4.92 -12.68 13.03
CA LEU A 475 -6.29 -12.19 12.92
C LEU A 475 -7.21 -13.40 12.72
N LEU A 476 -7.78 -13.89 13.83
CA LEU A 476 -8.62 -15.09 13.85
C LEU A 476 -10.07 -14.75 13.52
N GLN A 477 -10.79 -15.68 12.89
CA GLN A 477 -12.24 -15.56 12.76
C GLN A 477 -12.92 -16.00 14.05
N VAL A 478 -13.86 -15.19 14.53
CA VAL A 478 -14.62 -15.48 15.75
C VAL A 478 -15.99 -16.03 15.35
N PRO A 479 -16.41 -17.19 15.89
CA PRO A 479 -17.79 -17.63 15.76
C PRO A 479 -18.71 -16.65 16.49
N ALA A 480 -19.77 -16.22 15.81
CA ALA A 480 -20.81 -15.41 16.41
C ALA A 480 -22.20 -15.72 15.87
N GLN A 481 -23.19 -15.54 16.74
CA GLN A 481 -24.60 -15.53 16.43
C GLN A 481 -25.11 -14.09 16.55
N ILE A 482 -25.74 -13.61 15.48
CA ILE A 482 -26.47 -12.34 15.46
C ILE A 482 -27.95 -12.63 15.29
N ALA A 483 -28.80 -12.00 16.11
CA ALA A 483 -30.25 -12.10 16.03
C ALA A 483 -30.90 -10.71 16.12
N ARG A 484 -31.92 -10.48 15.29
CA ARG A 484 -32.68 -9.22 15.22
C ARG A 484 -34.03 -9.37 15.90
N PHE A 485 -34.36 -8.39 16.73
CA PHE A 485 -35.65 -8.23 17.39
C PHE A 485 -36.21 -6.83 17.12
N ARG A 486 -37.49 -6.64 17.41
CA ARG A 486 -38.13 -5.32 17.32
C ARG A 486 -37.61 -4.42 18.42
N GLY A 487 -37.00 -3.31 18.02
CA GLY A 487 -36.50 -2.29 18.94
C GLY A 487 -37.52 -1.20 19.21
N VAL A 488 -37.12 -0.26 20.07
CA VAL A 488 -37.91 0.95 20.37
C VAL A 488 -37.98 1.89 19.16
N ASP A 489 -39.05 2.68 19.07
CA ASP A 489 -39.26 3.73 18.05
C ASP A 489 -39.08 3.25 16.59
N GLY A 490 -39.41 1.99 16.31
CA GLY A 490 -39.31 1.39 14.97
C GLY A 490 -37.88 0.97 14.57
N GLY A 491 -36.93 1.01 15.51
CA GLY A 491 -35.59 0.47 15.35
C GLY A 491 -35.53 -1.05 15.44
N ILE A 492 -34.31 -1.58 15.37
CA ILE A 492 -34.01 -3.01 15.46
C ILE A 492 -33.09 -3.23 16.66
N ASP A 493 -33.51 -4.10 17.56
CA ASP A 493 -32.65 -4.59 18.62
C ASP A 493 -31.77 -5.71 18.07
N LEU A 494 -30.47 -5.46 17.97
CA LEU A 494 -29.45 -6.45 17.64
C LEU A 494 -28.95 -7.10 18.91
N GLU A 495 -28.98 -8.44 18.93
CA GLU A 495 -28.25 -9.26 19.88
C GLU A 495 -27.08 -9.92 19.17
N VAL A 496 -25.88 -9.70 19.69
CA VAL A 496 -24.62 -10.20 19.12
C VAL A 496 -23.91 -11.00 20.18
N HIS A 497 -23.74 -12.29 19.93
CA HIS A 497 -23.08 -13.23 20.82
C HIS A 497 -21.89 -13.85 20.12
N ALA A 498 -20.69 -13.62 20.63
CA ALA A 498 -19.43 -14.08 20.06
C ALA A 498 -18.65 -14.91 21.07
N ALA A 499 -17.85 -15.87 20.60
CA ALA A 499 -16.99 -16.70 21.44
C ALA A 499 -15.55 -16.66 20.93
N VAL A 500 -14.68 -15.88 21.56
CA VAL A 500 -13.28 -15.78 21.15
C VAL A 500 -12.55 -17.07 21.53
N PRO A 501 -11.89 -17.77 20.57
CA PRO A 501 -11.16 -18.99 20.86
C PRO A 501 -9.84 -18.67 21.58
N LEU A 502 -9.85 -18.70 22.92
CA LEU A 502 -8.68 -18.30 23.71
C LEU A 502 -7.49 -19.24 23.53
N ASP A 503 -7.71 -20.54 23.27
CA ASP A 503 -6.62 -21.48 23.01
C ASP A 503 -5.80 -21.09 21.78
N SER A 504 -6.47 -20.71 20.70
CA SER A 504 -5.83 -20.27 19.46
C SER A 504 -5.10 -18.93 19.63
N LEU A 505 -5.58 -18.06 20.53
CA LEU A 505 -4.88 -16.81 20.87
C LEU A 505 -3.76 -17.02 21.88
N ARG A 506 -3.85 -18.01 22.77
CA ARG A 506 -2.85 -18.28 23.82
C ARG A 506 -1.47 -18.51 23.23
N GLU A 507 -1.39 -19.26 22.13
CA GLU A 507 -0.12 -19.48 21.42
C GLU A 507 0.51 -18.17 20.93
N ALA A 508 -0.32 -17.22 20.47
CA ALA A 508 0.14 -15.92 19.98
C ALA A 508 0.52 -14.96 21.12
N VAL A 509 -0.20 -15.00 22.24
CA VAL A 509 0.01 -14.08 23.39
C VAL A 509 1.14 -14.56 24.31
N GLY A 510 1.29 -15.88 24.50
CA GLY A 510 2.44 -16.46 25.22
C GLY A 510 2.47 -16.25 26.74
N VAL A 511 1.36 -15.84 27.36
CA VAL A 511 1.21 -15.64 28.82
C VAL A 511 -0.03 -16.36 29.37
N ALA A 512 -0.09 -16.55 30.69
CA ALA A 512 -1.21 -17.23 31.36
C ALA A 512 -2.43 -16.31 31.59
N THR A 513 -2.21 -15.00 31.69
CA THR A 513 -3.26 -13.99 31.87
C THR A 513 -2.91 -12.76 31.04
N ALA A 514 -3.89 -12.20 30.32
CA ALA A 514 -3.72 -10.99 29.53
C ALA A 514 -4.97 -10.09 29.64
N THR A 515 -4.79 -8.79 29.39
CA THR A 515 -5.89 -7.85 29.27
C THR A 515 -6.32 -7.75 27.82
N PHE A 516 -7.52 -8.19 27.49
CA PHE A 516 -8.10 -8.05 26.16
C PHE A 516 -8.94 -6.79 26.06
N GLU A 517 -8.77 -6.06 24.97
CA GLU A 517 -9.76 -5.10 24.49
C GLU A 517 -10.78 -5.85 23.66
N THR A 518 -12.06 -5.61 23.91
CA THR A 518 -13.18 -6.21 23.18
C THR A 518 -14.11 -5.11 22.71
N GLY A 519 -14.82 -5.33 21.62
CA GLY A 519 -15.80 -4.35 21.17
C GLY A 519 -16.85 -4.85 20.19
N LEU A 520 -17.98 -4.15 20.21
CA LEU A 520 -19.03 -4.21 19.20
C LEU A 520 -19.00 -2.92 18.37
N PHE A 521 -19.02 -3.10 17.06
CA PHE A 521 -19.12 -2.03 16.08
C PHE A 521 -20.32 -2.28 15.18
N VAL A 522 -21.13 -1.25 14.99
CA VAL A 522 -22.17 -1.23 13.95
C VAL A 522 -21.88 -0.03 13.07
N VAL A 523 -21.63 -0.30 11.79
CA VAL A 523 -21.34 0.72 10.78
C VAL A 523 -22.28 0.55 9.60
N GLU A 524 -22.65 1.66 8.97
CA GLU A 524 -23.36 1.64 7.71
C GLU A 524 -22.44 1.14 6.58
N PRO A 525 -22.98 0.68 5.43
CA PRO A 525 -22.17 0.20 4.32
C PRO A 525 -21.29 1.28 3.68
N ASP A 526 -21.58 2.55 3.94
CA ASP A 526 -20.74 3.69 3.57
C ASP A 526 -19.70 4.06 4.63
N GLY A 527 -19.63 3.29 5.72
CA GLY A 527 -18.66 3.45 6.78
C GLY A 527 -19.04 4.46 7.85
N ALA A 528 -20.25 5.03 7.84
CA ALA A 528 -20.72 5.83 8.96
C ALA A 528 -20.87 4.98 10.22
N GLU A 529 -20.24 5.38 11.32
CA GLU A 529 -20.33 4.66 12.60
C GLU A 529 -21.69 4.94 13.27
N ILE A 530 -22.47 3.88 13.52
CA ILE A 530 -23.76 3.94 14.22
C ILE A 530 -23.58 3.64 15.71
N ARG A 531 -22.73 2.66 16.02
CA ARG A 531 -22.49 2.22 17.39
C ARG A 531 -21.07 1.72 17.56
N ARG A 532 -20.44 2.15 18.66
CA ARG A 532 -19.17 1.63 19.18
C ARG A 532 -19.32 1.36 20.68
N VAL A 533 -19.03 0.14 21.09
CA VAL A 533 -18.96 -0.27 22.50
C VAL A 533 -17.66 -1.00 22.68
N THR A 534 -16.76 -0.50 23.53
CA THR A 534 -15.48 -1.15 23.82
C THR A 534 -15.31 -1.35 25.33
N GLU A 535 -14.63 -2.42 25.70
CA GLU A 535 -14.33 -2.77 27.09
C GLU A 535 -12.96 -3.45 27.17
N ALA A 536 -12.19 -3.17 28.22
CA ALA A 536 -10.99 -3.91 28.56
C ALA A 536 -11.29 -4.94 29.66
N ARG A 537 -10.88 -6.19 29.46
CA ARG A 537 -11.18 -7.31 30.36
C ARG A 537 -9.94 -8.13 30.62
N GLU A 538 -9.70 -8.51 31.87
CA GLU A 538 -8.62 -9.45 32.20
C GLU A 538 -9.10 -10.88 31.96
N VAL A 539 -8.30 -11.66 31.23
CA VAL A 539 -8.64 -13.02 30.80
C VAL A 539 -7.52 -13.95 31.20
N THR A 540 -7.86 -15.05 31.86
CA THR A 540 -6.94 -16.15 32.14
C THR A 540 -7.15 -17.24 31.09
N PHE A 541 -6.05 -17.68 30.48
CA PHE A 541 -6.09 -18.70 29.42
C PHE A 541 -6.16 -20.10 30.05
N GLU A 542 -7.34 -20.69 30.00
CA GLU A 542 -7.59 -22.07 30.40
C GLU A 542 -7.91 -22.90 29.15
N GLU A 543 -7.34 -24.11 29.08
CA GLU A 543 -7.51 -25.00 27.93
C GLU A 543 -8.97 -25.39 27.72
N GLY A 544 -9.46 -25.28 26.48
CA GLY A 544 -10.84 -25.59 26.10
C GLY A 544 -11.85 -24.49 26.42
N ARG A 545 -11.41 -23.31 26.89
CA ARG A 545 -12.29 -22.20 27.26
C ARG A 545 -12.32 -21.12 26.18
N ALA A 546 -13.50 -20.67 25.80
CA ALA A 546 -13.69 -19.47 24.98
C ALA A 546 -14.00 -18.24 25.86
N LEU A 547 -13.70 -17.04 25.38
CA LEU A 547 -14.19 -15.80 25.99
C LEU A 547 -15.54 -15.43 25.38
N PRO A 548 -16.65 -15.60 26.12
CA PRO A 548 -17.96 -15.18 25.64
C PRO A 548 -18.09 -13.65 25.70
N MET A 549 -18.61 -13.09 24.62
CA MET A 549 -18.93 -11.68 24.50
C MET A 549 -20.37 -11.55 24.03
N SER A 550 -21.15 -10.72 24.71
CA SER A 550 -22.57 -10.56 24.43
C SER A 550 -22.94 -9.08 24.49
N TRP A 551 -23.58 -8.59 23.44
CA TRP A 551 -24.04 -7.23 23.36
C TRP A 551 -25.49 -7.18 22.89
N ARG A 552 -26.24 -6.22 23.44
CA ARG A 552 -27.54 -5.82 22.95
C ARG A 552 -27.49 -4.34 22.61
N THR A 553 -27.92 -3.97 21.42
CA THR A 553 -27.98 -2.57 20.99
C THR A 553 -29.15 -2.34 20.03
N THR A 554 -29.77 -1.17 20.10
CA THR A 554 -30.79 -0.76 19.12
C THR A 554 -30.13 0.04 18.01
N VAL A 555 -30.51 -0.25 16.75
CA VAL A 555 -30.01 0.42 15.54
C VAL A 555 -31.16 0.85 14.64
N PRO A 556 -30.95 1.82 13.73
CA PRO A 556 -31.98 2.22 12.77
C PRO A 556 -32.38 1.06 11.84
N ALA A 557 -33.66 1.01 11.45
CA ALA A 557 -34.15 0.10 10.42
C ALA A 557 -33.98 0.69 9.00
N GLY A 558 -34.17 -0.14 7.98
CA GLY A 558 -34.23 0.25 6.56
C GLY A 558 -32.96 -0.03 5.77
N GLN A 559 -31.80 0.47 6.21
CA GLN A 559 -30.52 0.24 5.53
C GLN A 559 -29.72 -0.88 6.21
N PRO A 560 -29.12 -1.82 5.45
CA PRO A 560 -28.33 -2.90 6.02
C PRO A 560 -27.11 -2.38 6.73
N HIS A 561 -26.71 -3.04 7.82
CA HIS A 561 -25.57 -2.66 8.65
C HIS A 561 -24.44 -3.68 8.51
N ILE A 562 -23.21 -3.24 8.77
CA ILE A 562 -22.08 -4.13 9.02
C ILE A 562 -21.89 -4.19 10.53
N VAL A 563 -21.97 -5.41 11.08
CA VAL A 563 -21.80 -5.67 12.50
C VAL A 563 -20.48 -6.40 12.71
N SER A 564 -19.60 -5.83 13.53
CA SER A 564 -18.30 -6.38 13.86
C SER A 564 -18.20 -6.65 15.36
N ALA A 565 -17.85 -7.88 15.75
CA ALA A 565 -17.50 -8.24 17.11
C ALA A 565 -16.02 -8.58 17.15
N GLU A 566 -15.25 -7.84 17.94
CA GLU A 566 -13.79 -7.84 17.87
C GLU A 566 -13.16 -8.02 19.25
N ALA A 567 -11.99 -8.65 19.28
CA ALA A 567 -11.15 -8.77 20.46
C ALA A 567 -9.67 -8.65 20.06
N ARG A 568 -8.85 -8.02 20.90
CA ARG A 568 -7.41 -7.84 20.68
C ARG A 568 -6.65 -7.84 21.99
N ASP A 569 -5.47 -8.45 21.99
CA ASP A 569 -4.47 -8.23 23.03
C ASP A 569 -3.60 -7.01 22.67
N PRO A 570 -3.56 -5.93 23.48
CA PRO A 570 -2.82 -4.70 23.15
C PRO A 570 -1.29 -4.87 23.17
N LEU A 571 -0.76 -5.96 23.73
CA LEU A 571 0.68 -6.21 23.80
C LEU A 571 1.19 -7.01 22.58
N SER A 572 0.61 -8.17 22.31
CA SER A 572 0.97 -9.02 21.16
C SER A 572 0.29 -8.60 19.85
N TRP A 573 -0.76 -7.78 19.93
CA TRP A 573 -1.64 -7.43 18.81
C TRP A 573 -2.34 -8.61 18.15
N ALA A 574 -2.34 -9.80 18.78
CA ALA A 574 -3.18 -10.90 18.35
C ALA A 574 -4.65 -10.49 18.47
N ALA A 575 -5.38 -10.62 17.37
CA ALA A 575 -6.75 -10.16 17.25
C ALA A 575 -7.67 -11.28 16.75
N ALA A 576 -8.95 -11.09 17.01
CA ALA A 576 -10.01 -11.96 16.54
C ALA A 576 -11.23 -11.12 16.17
N VAL A 577 -11.84 -11.42 15.01
CA VAL A 577 -12.95 -10.66 14.45
C VAL A 577 -14.04 -11.58 13.94
N HIS A 578 -15.28 -11.22 14.23
CA HIS A 578 -16.44 -11.65 13.47
C HIS A 578 -16.98 -10.42 12.75
N ARG A 579 -17.23 -10.51 11.44
CA ARG A 579 -17.88 -9.43 10.70
C ARG A 579 -18.95 -9.96 9.78
N ALA A 580 -20.16 -9.43 9.92
CA ALA A 580 -21.30 -9.84 9.12
C ALA A 580 -22.09 -8.63 8.63
N ARG A 581 -22.64 -8.74 7.42
CA ARG A 581 -23.66 -7.83 6.92
C ARG A 581 -25.01 -8.30 7.45
N VAL A 582 -25.74 -7.41 8.10
CA VAL A 582 -27.03 -7.66 8.72
C VAL A 582 -28.08 -6.79 8.04
N ASP A 583 -29.08 -7.41 7.42
CA ASP A 583 -30.19 -6.66 6.85
C ASP A 583 -31.01 -6.00 7.96
N ALA A 584 -31.27 -4.70 7.85
CA ALA A 584 -32.03 -3.95 8.83
C ALA A 584 -33.54 -3.97 8.50
N ARG A 585 -34.12 -5.16 8.37
CA ARG A 585 -35.56 -5.32 8.14
C ARG A 585 -36.34 -4.77 9.34
N SER A 586 -37.27 -3.84 9.10
CA SER A 586 -38.15 -3.31 10.15
C SER A 586 -39.19 -4.34 10.60
N PHE A 587 -39.67 -4.19 11.83
CA PHE A 587 -40.82 -4.92 12.38
C PHE A 587 -41.97 -3.93 12.63
N PRO A 588 -42.80 -3.62 11.60
CA PRO A 588 -43.74 -2.50 11.65
C PRO A 588 -44.80 -2.69 12.74
N ALA A 589 -45.14 -1.60 13.43
CA ALA A 589 -46.30 -1.60 14.31
C ALA A 589 -47.59 -1.79 13.50
N GLY A 590 -48.44 -2.73 13.90
CA GLY A 590 -49.69 -3.01 13.19
C GLY A 590 -49.62 -4.13 12.16
N GLU A 591 -48.43 -4.66 11.84
CA GLU A 591 -48.26 -5.75 10.87
C GLU A 591 -47.72 -7.03 11.54
N PRO A 592 -48.34 -8.21 11.29
CA PRO A 592 -47.83 -9.47 11.79
C PRO A 592 -46.39 -9.72 11.33
N SER A 593 -45.50 -10.00 12.28
CA SER A 593 -44.08 -10.25 11.99
C SER A 593 -43.45 -11.17 13.04
N VAL A 594 -42.31 -11.78 12.68
CA VAL A 594 -41.54 -12.71 13.53
C VAL A 594 -40.08 -12.27 13.57
N SER A 595 -39.46 -12.32 14.75
CA SER A 595 -38.03 -12.04 14.93
C SER A 595 -37.13 -13.08 14.28
N ASP A 596 -35.82 -12.85 14.28
CA ASP A 596 -34.87 -13.94 14.08
C ASP A 596 -34.99 -14.98 15.21
N ILE A 597 -34.52 -16.19 14.92
CA ILE A 597 -34.39 -17.27 15.91
C ILE A 597 -33.06 -17.09 16.67
N LEU A 598 -33.14 -17.05 18.00
CA LEU A 598 -31.99 -17.10 18.90
C LEU A 598 -31.81 -18.53 19.43
N LEU A 599 -30.68 -19.15 19.10
CA LEU A 599 -30.35 -20.48 19.58
C LEU A 599 -29.47 -20.42 20.84
N THR A 600 -29.76 -21.29 21.80
CA THR A 600 -29.19 -21.27 23.14
C THR A 600 -28.77 -22.67 23.56
N ARG A 601 -27.78 -22.78 24.46
CA ARG A 601 -27.40 -24.03 25.14
C ARG A 601 -28.28 -24.33 26.35
N SER A 602 -28.90 -23.29 26.89
CA SER A 602 -29.77 -23.37 28.06
C SER A 602 -30.80 -22.24 27.95
N LEU A 603 -32.06 -22.62 28.15
CA LEU A 603 -33.21 -21.72 28.13
C LEU A 603 -34.13 -22.11 29.28
N GLU A 604 -34.25 -21.23 30.27
CA GLU A 604 -35.14 -21.40 31.42
C GLU A 604 -36.14 -20.24 31.50
N VAL A 605 -37.41 -20.55 31.75
CA VAL A 605 -38.42 -19.53 32.06
C VAL A 605 -38.30 -19.13 33.52
N VAL A 606 -38.03 -17.85 33.76
CA VAL A 606 -37.90 -17.26 35.11
C VAL A 606 -39.27 -16.79 35.63
N THR A 607 -40.07 -16.19 34.75
CA THR A 607 -41.43 -15.70 35.07
C THR A 607 -42.46 -16.38 34.19
N ASP A 608 -43.48 -17.00 34.79
CA ASP A 608 -44.57 -17.68 34.07
C ASP A 608 -45.93 -16.99 34.34
N PRO A 609 -46.69 -16.56 33.31
CA PRO A 609 -46.35 -16.62 31.89
C PRO A 609 -45.29 -15.57 31.49
N PRO A 610 -44.34 -15.91 30.61
CA PRO A 610 -43.34 -14.96 30.15
C PRO A 610 -44.00 -13.85 29.33
N ARG A 611 -43.49 -12.63 29.47
CA ARG A 611 -43.98 -11.44 28.75
C ARG A 611 -42.90 -10.76 27.94
N THR A 612 -41.65 -10.90 28.34
CA THR A 612 -40.51 -10.21 27.76
C THR A 612 -39.28 -11.11 27.73
N ARG A 613 -38.27 -10.75 26.93
CA ARG A 613 -36.96 -11.44 26.93
C ARG A 613 -36.33 -11.58 28.31
N THR A 614 -36.56 -10.62 29.20
CA THR A 614 -35.99 -10.64 30.56
C THR A 614 -36.65 -11.64 31.49
N ASP A 615 -37.79 -12.21 31.09
CA ASP A 615 -38.46 -13.31 31.81
C ASP A 615 -37.82 -14.68 31.53
N PHE A 616 -36.72 -14.72 30.77
CA PHE A 616 -35.96 -15.91 30.47
C PHE A 616 -34.52 -15.77 30.98
N ARG A 617 -33.96 -16.88 31.47
CA ARG A 617 -32.52 -17.04 31.65
C ARG A 617 -32.01 -17.86 30.46
N MET A 618 -31.31 -17.18 29.56
CA MET A 618 -30.79 -17.78 28.33
C MET A 618 -29.27 -17.73 28.31
N VAL A 619 -28.65 -18.82 27.88
CA VAL A 619 -27.23 -18.88 27.53
C VAL A 619 -27.13 -19.09 26.02
N PRO A 620 -26.96 -18.01 25.23
CA PRO A 620 -26.82 -18.10 23.78
C PRO A 620 -25.67 -19.01 23.37
N GLU A 621 -25.79 -19.64 22.20
CA GLU A 621 -24.72 -20.41 21.57
C GLU A 621 -24.06 -19.60 20.44
N PRO A 622 -22.89 -18.97 20.65
CA PRO A 622 -22.22 -18.17 19.63
C PRO A 622 -21.73 -18.97 18.42
N THR A 623 -21.38 -20.25 18.61
CA THR A 623 -20.81 -21.09 17.55
C THR A 623 -21.86 -21.75 16.67
N LEU A 624 -23.13 -21.68 17.07
CA LEU A 624 -24.23 -22.45 16.50
C LEU A 624 -23.87 -23.94 16.34
N THR A 625 -23.01 -24.47 17.22
CA THR A 625 -22.49 -25.84 17.13
C THR A 625 -22.83 -26.59 18.41
N TYR A 626 -23.50 -27.73 18.26
CA TYR A 626 -24.01 -28.56 19.35
C TYR A 626 -23.39 -29.96 19.31
N ALA A 627 -23.17 -30.57 20.48
CA ALA A 627 -22.91 -32.00 20.57
C ALA A 627 -24.19 -32.81 20.32
N PRO A 628 -24.10 -34.10 19.93
CA PRO A 628 -25.28 -34.92 19.62
C PRO A 628 -26.34 -34.98 20.73
N ASP A 629 -25.91 -34.96 22.01
CA ASP A 629 -26.80 -35.08 23.17
C ASP A 629 -27.25 -33.74 23.77
N ASP A 630 -26.79 -32.61 23.21
CA ASP A 630 -27.06 -31.27 23.73
C ASP A 630 -28.55 -30.92 23.57
N GLU A 631 -29.07 -30.19 24.56
CA GLU A 631 -30.37 -29.51 24.44
C GLU A 631 -30.20 -28.20 23.68
N ILE A 632 -31.04 -28.00 22.65
CA ILE A 632 -31.06 -26.78 21.85
C ILE A 632 -32.29 -25.98 22.27
N GLY A 633 -32.06 -24.87 22.99
CA GLY A 633 -33.11 -23.91 23.29
C GLY A 633 -33.31 -22.95 22.11
N VAL A 634 -34.54 -22.86 21.63
CA VAL A 634 -34.97 -22.03 20.51
C VAL A 634 -35.85 -20.91 21.07
N TYR A 635 -35.46 -19.65 20.87
CA TYR A 635 -36.24 -18.47 21.28
C TYR A 635 -36.56 -17.56 20.08
N PHE A 636 -37.76 -17.01 20.04
CA PHE A 636 -38.18 -15.99 19.06
C PHE A 636 -39.37 -15.18 19.59
N GLU A 637 -39.68 -14.06 18.93
CA GLU A 637 -40.79 -13.19 19.26
C GLU A 637 -41.77 -13.08 18.10
N LEU A 638 -43.06 -13.14 18.41
CA LEU A 638 -44.16 -12.87 17.49
C LEU A 638 -44.71 -11.47 17.77
N TYR A 639 -44.94 -10.72 16.72
CA TYR A 639 -45.38 -9.34 16.81
C TYR A 639 -46.71 -9.14 16.12
N THR A 640 -47.59 -8.36 16.76
CA THR A 640 -48.84 -7.85 16.19
C THR A 640 -49.72 -8.94 15.55
N LEU A 641 -49.86 -10.10 16.21
CA LEU A 641 -50.86 -11.10 15.82
C LEU A 641 -52.27 -10.54 15.97
N LEU A 642 -53.20 -10.95 15.11
CA LEU A 642 -54.58 -10.45 15.12
C LEU A 642 -55.39 -11.14 16.24
N PRO A 643 -55.87 -10.41 17.27
CA PRO A 643 -56.79 -10.98 18.24
C PRO A 643 -58.20 -11.19 17.68
N ASP A 644 -58.93 -12.15 18.26
CA ASP A 644 -60.37 -12.26 18.12
C ASP A 644 -61.14 -11.21 18.98
N SER A 645 -62.47 -11.28 18.97
CA SER A 645 -63.32 -10.39 19.79
C SER A 645 -63.10 -10.52 21.30
N ASN A 646 -62.47 -11.61 21.76
CA ASN A 646 -62.13 -11.87 23.16
C ASN A 646 -60.67 -11.52 23.50
N GLN A 647 -59.94 -10.85 22.59
CA GLN A 647 -58.52 -10.50 22.75
C GLN A 647 -57.59 -11.72 22.82
N VAL A 648 -57.96 -12.82 22.15
CA VAL A 648 -57.15 -14.03 22.04
C VAL A 648 -56.57 -14.11 20.62
N ALA A 649 -55.25 -14.18 20.52
CA ALA A 649 -54.56 -14.52 19.28
C ALA A 649 -54.41 -16.04 19.18
N SER A 650 -54.74 -16.57 18.00
CA SER A 650 -54.78 -18.00 17.71
C SER A 650 -53.83 -18.29 16.54
N TYR A 651 -52.81 -19.12 16.77
CA TYR A 651 -51.76 -19.38 15.78
C TYR A 651 -51.27 -20.82 15.81
N ASP A 652 -50.76 -21.27 14.67
CA ASP A 652 -50.08 -22.55 14.51
C ASP A 652 -48.58 -22.32 14.30
N LEU A 653 -47.76 -23.10 14.99
CA LEU A 653 -46.30 -23.12 14.86
C LEU A 653 -45.89 -24.44 14.23
N GLU A 654 -45.15 -24.37 13.14
CA GLU A 654 -44.47 -25.53 12.53
C GLU A 654 -42.97 -25.28 12.59
N LEU A 655 -42.27 -26.11 13.37
CA LEU A 655 -40.81 -26.14 13.42
C LEU A 655 -40.35 -27.32 12.58
N ALA A 656 -39.54 -27.06 11.55
CA ALA A 656 -38.95 -28.07 10.70
C ALA A 656 -37.44 -28.07 10.85
N VAL A 657 -36.85 -29.22 11.18
CA VAL A 657 -35.40 -29.44 11.21
C VAL A 657 -35.03 -30.28 10.00
N THR A 658 -34.13 -29.77 9.16
CA THR A 658 -33.68 -30.41 7.91
C THR A 658 -32.17 -30.61 7.95
N VAL A 659 -31.69 -31.77 7.50
CA VAL A 659 -30.25 -32.00 7.33
C VAL A 659 -29.82 -31.41 5.99
N GLU A 660 -28.92 -30.44 6.00
CA GLU A 660 -28.43 -29.79 4.76
C GLU A 660 -27.17 -30.43 4.22
N GLU A 661 -26.24 -30.79 5.10
CA GLU A 661 -24.96 -31.39 4.75
C GLU A 661 -24.51 -32.36 5.84
N ILE A 662 -23.92 -33.50 5.46
CA ILE A 662 -23.40 -34.51 6.38
C ILE A 662 -21.88 -34.60 6.23
N HIS A 663 -21.16 -34.53 7.35
CA HIS A 663 -19.71 -34.74 7.36
C HIS A 663 -19.39 -36.23 7.22
N ARG A 664 -18.53 -36.57 6.25
CA ARG A 664 -18.27 -37.96 5.84
C ARG A 664 -17.00 -38.52 6.50
N THR A 665 -17.16 -39.38 7.49
CA THR A 665 -16.08 -40.21 8.06
C THR A 665 -16.54 -41.69 8.14
N GLY A 666 -15.79 -42.62 7.54
CA GLY A 666 -16.01 -44.09 7.65
C GLY A 666 -17.00 -44.75 6.66
N SER A 667 -17.48 -45.96 6.99
CA SER A 667 -18.36 -46.83 6.18
C SER A 667 -19.78 -46.28 6.01
N PHE A 668 -19.85 -45.14 5.32
CA PHE A 668 -21.02 -44.29 5.08
C PHE A 668 -22.26 -45.00 4.51
N LEU A 669 -22.09 -46.08 3.74
CA LEU A 669 -23.23 -46.80 3.11
C LEU A 669 -24.10 -47.55 4.10
N GLN A 670 -23.56 -47.96 5.26
CA GLN A 670 -24.31 -48.68 6.28
C GLN A 670 -25.09 -47.70 7.17
N LEU A 671 -24.46 -46.58 7.52
CA LEU A 671 -25.06 -45.48 8.27
C LEU A 671 -26.22 -44.82 7.49
N LEU A 672 -26.07 -44.66 6.16
CA LEU A 672 -27.13 -44.13 5.30
C LEU A 672 -28.41 -44.98 5.33
N GLY A 673 -28.31 -46.31 5.44
CA GLY A 673 -29.48 -47.18 5.50
C GLY A 673 -30.28 -46.98 6.79
N GLU A 674 -29.59 -46.97 7.93
CA GLU A 674 -30.21 -46.77 9.24
C GLU A 674 -30.73 -45.33 9.44
N LEU A 675 -30.05 -44.33 8.89
CA LEU A 675 -30.46 -42.93 8.94
C LEU A 675 -31.55 -42.57 7.92
N ALA A 676 -31.61 -43.22 6.76
CA ALA A 676 -32.70 -43.03 5.80
C ALA A 676 -34.06 -43.44 6.41
N ASP A 677 -34.08 -44.51 7.20
CA ASP A 677 -35.29 -45.01 7.86
C ASP A 677 -35.79 -44.09 9.00
N ARG A 678 -34.88 -43.34 9.65
CA ARG A 678 -35.19 -42.52 10.83
C ARG A 678 -35.28 -41.01 10.56
N TRP A 679 -34.48 -40.50 9.63
CA TRP A 679 -34.35 -39.08 9.30
C TRP A 679 -34.71 -38.75 7.83
N GLY A 680 -35.07 -39.74 7.01
CA GLY A 680 -35.61 -39.52 5.67
C GLY A 680 -34.60 -39.05 4.61
N LEU A 681 -33.30 -39.33 4.82
CA LEU A 681 -32.21 -38.90 3.94
C LEU A 681 -32.31 -39.54 2.54
N SER A 682 -32.80 -38.79 1.55
CA SER A 682 -32.70 -39.11 0.13
C SER A 682 -31.69 -38.19 -0.57
N ALA A 683 -31.23 -38.57 -1.77
CA ALA A 683 -30.28 -37.79 -2.56
C ALA A 683 -30.76 -36.36 -2.95
N GLU A 684 -32.02 -36.02 -2.67
CA GLU A 684 -32.65 -34.72 -2.96
C GLU A 684 -32.79 -33.80 -1.73
N GLY A 685 -32.50 -34.24 -0.50
CA GLY A 685 -32.41 -33.34 0.68
C GLY A 685 -33.72 -32.74 1.23
N ASP A 686 -34.88 -33.12 0.68
CA ASP A 686 -36.17 -32.44 0.94
C ASP A 686 -36.99 -32.95 2.16
N GLN A 687 -36.50 -33.93 2.93
CA GLN A 687 -37.22 -34.47 4.09
C GLN A 687 -36.77 -33.83 5.41
N ALA A 688 -37.73 -33.39 6.21
CA ALA A 688 -37.53 -32.65 7.45
C ALA A 688 -38.31 -33.28 8.61
N VAL A 689 -37.74 -33.28 9.82
CA VAL A 689 -38.45 -33.61 11.05
C VAL A 689 -39.31 -32.40 11.41
N ARG A 690 -40.64 -32.55 11.37
CA ARG A 690 -41.61 -31.47 11.63
C ARG A 690 -42.30 -31.66 12.97
N LEU A 691 -42.29 -30.60 13.77
CA LEU A 691 -43.08 -30.48 14.99
C LEU A 691 -44.12 -29.38 14.79
N THR A 692 -45.40 -29.72 14.92
CA THR A 692 -46.51 -28.78 14.73
C THR A 692 -47.30 -28.62 16.02
N PHE A 693 -47.58 -27.38 16.41
CA PHE A 693 -48.30 -27.04 17.63
C PHE A 693 -49.34 -25.96 17.34
N SER A 694 -50.51 -26.05 17.95
CA SER A 694 -51.52 -24.99 17.93
C SER A 694 -51.57 -24.32 19.30
N LYS A 695 -51.44 -22.98 19.34
CA LYS A 695 -51.52 -22.20 20.59
C LYS A 695 -52.62 -21.14 20.50
N GLU A 696 -53.11 -20.75 21.68
CA GLU A 696 -54.02 -19.62 21.88
C GLU A 696 -53.49 -18.79 23.05
N ASN A 697 -53.32 -17.48 22.87
CA ASN A 697 -52.75 -16.61 23.88
C ASN A 697 -53.52 -15.30 23.99
N ARG A 698 -53.78 -14.83 25.22
CA ARG A 698 -54.43 -13.53 25.45
C ARG A 698 -53.45 -12.40 25.17
N VAL A 699 -53.75 -11.55 24.21
CA VAL A 699 -52.90 -10.42 23.77
C VAL A 699 -53.33 -9.08 24.36
N GLN A 700 -54.27 -9.08 25.31
CA GLN A 700 -54.75 -7.86 25.96
C GLN A 700 -53.57 -7.03 26.51
N ALA A 701 -53.39 -5.82 25.97
CA ALA A 701 -52.34 -4.87 26.30
C ALA A 701 -50.89 -5.27 25.97
N ARG A 702 -50.66 -6.25 25.06
CA ARG A 702 -49.32 -6.58 24.55
C ARG A 702 -49.35 -6.88 23.05
N ASP A 703 -48.42 -6.27 22.32
CA ASP A 703 -48.24 -6.43 20.88
C ASP A 703 -47.09 -7.39 20.53
N MET A 704 -46.46 -7.99 21.55
CA MET A 704 -45.37 -8.94 21.45
C MET A 704 -45.68 -10.19 22.27
N LEU A 705 -45.39 -11.36 21.71
CA LEU A 705 -45.47 -12.65 22.38
C LEU A 705 -44.11 -13.36 22.28
N PRO A 706 -43.41 -13.60 23.41
CA PRO A 706 -42.22 -14.43 23.40
C PRO A 706 -42.62 -15.90 23.28
N GLU A 707 -41.94 -16.63 22.40
CA GLU A 707 -42.14 -18.05 22.18
C GLU A 707 -40.80 -18.80 22.28
N TYR A 708 -40.88 -20.04 22.74
CA TYR A 708 -39.69 -20.86 22.95
C TYR A 708 -39.97 -22.35 22.80
N PHE A 709 -38.92 -23.08 22.47
CA PHE A 709 -38.88 -24.54 22.44
C PHE A 709 -37.55 -25.04 22.98
N THR A 710 -37.55 -26.22 23.58
CA THR A 710 -36.32 -26.98 23.79
C THR A 710 -36.42 -28.22 22.92
N ILE A 711 -35.47 -28.39 22.01
CA ILE A 711 -35.40 -29.57 21.15
C ILE A 711 -34.19 -30.42 21.57
N ARG A 712 -34.39 -31.73 21.58
CA ARG A 712 -33.31 -32.73 21.63
C ARG A 712 -33.42 -33.54 20.36
N LEU A 713 -32.32 -33.63 19.65
CA LEU A 713 -32.23 -34.48 18.48
C LEU A 713 -31.83 -35.88 18.96
N ASP A 714 -32.53 -36.92 18.51
CA ASP A 714 -32.25 -38.30 18.90
C ASP A 714 -31.21 -38.91 17.96
N GLU A 715 -29.98 -39.10 18.44
CA GLU A 715 -28.83 -39.59 17.67
C GLU A 715 -28.62 -38.85 16.33
N PRO A 716 -28.51 -37.50 16.31
CA PRO A 716 -28.35 -36.75 15.06
C PRO A 716 -27.01 -37.06 14.38
N PRO A 717 -26.98 -37.25 13.04
CA PRO A 717 -25.71 -37.34 12.32
C PRO A 717 -24.90 -36.03 12.42
N PRO A 718 -23.56 -36.09 12.46
CA PRO A 718 -22.74 -34.88 12.41
C PRO A 718 -22.89 -34.19 11.06
N GLY A 719 -23.11 -32.87 11.07
CA GLY A 719 -23.43 -32.14 9.86
C GLY A 719 -24.04 -30.76 10.10
N ARG A 720 -24.48 -30.12 9.01
CA ARG A 720 -25.18 -28.84 9.03
C ARG A 720 -26.69 -29.06 8.92
N TYR A 721 -27.43 -28.31 9.71
CA TYR A 721 -28.87 -28.41 9.86
C TYR A 721 -29.53 -27.06 9.64
N GLY A 722 -30.63 -27.07 8.90
CA GLY A 722 -31.55 -25.94 8.76
C GLY A 722 -32.71 -26.08 9.75
N LEU A 723 -33.05 -24.98 10.42
CA LEU A 723 -34.19 -24.83 11.31
C LEU A 723 -35.15 -23.81 10.70
N ARG A 724 -36.26 -24.28 10.16
CA ARG A 724 -37.33 -23.42 9.63
C ARG A 724 -38.47 -23.33 10.61
N LEU A 725 -38.85 -22.12 10.97
CA LEU A 725 -40.05 -21.83 11.74
C LEU A 725 -41.10 -21.19 10.84
N ARG A 726 -42.28 -21.80 10.79
CA ARG A 726 -43.48 -21.24 10.17
C ARG A 726 -44.51 -20.91 11.24
N VAL A 727 -45.12 -19.74 11.10
CA VAL A 727 -46.16 -19.25 12.01
C VAL A 727 -47.37 -18.89 11.18
N LEU A 728 -48.49 -19.57 11.39
CA LEU A 728 -49.77 -19.24 10.77
C LEU A 728 -50.67 -18.54 11.78
N ASP A 729 -50.88 -17.23 11.62
CA ASP A 729 -51.91 -16.50 12.36
C ASP A 729 -53.29 -16.92 11.80
N ARG A 730 -54.05 -17.69 12.59
CA ARG A 730 -55.35 -18.23 12.15
C ARG A 730 -56.39 -17.13 11.98
N ASN A 731 -56.30 -16.07 12.78
CA ASN A 731 -57.25 -14.97 12.75
C ASN A 731 -56.97 -14.05 11.56
N ALA A 732 -55.71 -13.71 11.31
CA ALA A 732 -55.31 -12.87 10.18
C ALA A 732 -55.23 -13.64 8.85
N ARG A 733 -55.11 -14.98 8.91
CA ARG A 733 -54.76 -15.86 7.79
C ARG A 733 -53.46 -15.45 7.10
N VAL A 734 -52.49 -15.00 7.91
CA VAL A 734 -51.15 -14.61 7.46
C VAL A 734 -50.16 -15.67 7.90
N GLN A 735 -49.27 -16.06 6.99
CA GLN A 735 -48.16 -16.96 7.29
C GLN A 735 -46.86 -16.16 7.36
N LEU A 736 -46.09 -16.38 8.41
CA LEU A 736 -44.76 -15.84 8.64
C LEU A 736 -43.76 -16.99 8.61
N GLU A 737 -42.54 -16.72 8.16
CA GLU A 737 -41.47 -17.71 8.09
C GLU A 737 -40.13 -17.07 8.46
N VAL A 738 -39.32 -17.81 9.20
CA VAL A 738 -37.95 -17.47 9.53
C VAL A 738 -37.11 -18.74 9.60
N GLU A 739 -35.85 -18.64 9.19
CA GLU A 739 -34.92 -19.76 9.13
C GLU A 739 -33.63 -19.47 9.90
N ARG A 740 -32.97 -20.53 10.37
CA ARG A 740 -31.68 -20.47 11.05
C ARG A 740 -30.90 -21.74 10.77
N GLU A 741 -29.60 -21.63 10.59
CA GLU A 741 -28.72 -22.80 10.46
C GLU A 741 -27.94 -23.06 11.77
N PHE A 742 -27.63 -24.32 12.03
CA PHE A 742 -26.73 -24.77 13.09
C PHE A 742 -25.98 -26.03 12.68
N GLN A 743 -24.99 -26.45 13.47
CA GLN A 743 -24.17 -27.63 13.21
C GLN A 743 -24.21 -28.59 14.40
N VAL A 744 -24.16 -29.89 14.09
CA VAL A 744 -23.92 -30.96 15.07
C VAL A 744 -22.51 -31.49 14.82
N ARG A 745 -21.65 -31.44 15.84
CA ARG A 745 -20.27 -31.94 15.75
C ARG A 745 -20.19 -33.46 16.00
N GLU A 746 -19.07 -34.05 15.61
CA GLU A 746 -18.75 -35.42 16.03
C GLU A 746 -18.65 -35.51 17.57
N PRO A 747 -19.09 -36.63 18.18
CA PRO A 747 -19.06 -36.83 19.63
C PRO A 747 -17.65 -36.87 20.24
#